data_AF-A0A970CB82-F1
#
_entry.id   AF-A0A970CB82-F1
#
_cell.length_a   1.000
_cell.length_b   1.000
_cell.length_c   1.000
_cell.angle_alpha   90.00
_cell.angle_beta   90.00
_cell.angle_gamma   90.00
#
_symmetry.space_group_name_H-M   'P 1'
#
loop_
_entity.id
_entity.type
_entity.pdbx_description
1 polymer ?
#
loop_
_entity_poly.entity_id
_entity_poly.type
_entity_poly.pdbx_seq_one_letter_code
_entity_poly.pdbx_strand_id
1 'polypeptide(L)'
;MQHNAPQQRRPTKDYAPRKRKSRAATVIPLLLLFMALLAVMYFIFPKEAGKHAGSSVYDGLVISEVMAANASAVPDENGEFSDWLELYNGTGSDLNLEGVMLTNRTDRITFPFPSYVLAAGARVLVFADNRYQLDPAQPFHGKFKISSVGDHLYLYDPDMYLIEDLVTPTMTADQSYALTGTDANGSLKYELTDYYSPGQENTEEGFRTYRSENSTETGALVINEICPDPKVGIPDEDGEIVDWLELKNNTSQTISLAGYCLSDKENRPMKWRFPDSASIAPNGYYLVYCSGKDKLQSNGVPHTSFSISAERETLVLSDGDGHLVDRVSIENVPEDYSVGRNSSGEWAFFPLATPGSPNDANGQSKTDDLIRAYNPTGVYITEVMASNDTTPVGATALTSDYLELYNTSSQTVDLSYYGISDSLKRPRKWQFPQGTVIAPGEYKVILLDGNADASSYYELHTNFRLTRAGGETVSFCDPQGKVLDRVPLSIMPTDHSYGRSLGYAGFYYFDTPTPGAVNGTGYFGYAGNPAFSQNGGEYKGSVQVTLTVPQGMRVYYTVDGSIPTESSTLYQAGDVFNISRVTVLRARAYDPSGMLQPSETVTATYLLNVYHAFPIVSVVCDPDELWNAEDGMLTVGANVDKSKGIPFKNTVYREFGKIPREGYIEMYALDGRQMLSQGMEFSLQGQYSLDMPQKTFKVKAKAKYGAKYFEAALFEDRPYTEYKSFVLRNSGNDCVWTRMNDGFQSRLIDAFNASAATPSTVIHQAWNPVVVYINGQYWGHYNMRERADRYFVAQHEGLDLSQADQMDVLEASGKLVFGSKDEYAAMIKKVKASSPGTDDGDLQYILDNIDIDNYFDYMAFEMFFGNSDPGNIRFYRLKTAGSKWRWIFYDADYGLFRSGFDSVTSYLKEAGAGEQKIDNTLIRKLLENDEMKDKYLTRLGEIYQFFTTEKMLEIYNSMAATLEPEMSLHFARWAEENDKAINIDSPLTPEGALRYWNTRLDYTRNVLKKRPRYFYEMVQERLELSSEQMLQYFGEKPELPDDAVYTEGKKWG
;
A
#
# COMPACT_ATOMS: atom_id res chain seq x y z
N MET A 1 -55.54 36.59 5.79
CA MET A 1 -55.53 37.10 7.17
C MET A 1 -54.20 36.69 7.79
N GLN A 2 -53.53 37.63 8.46
CA GLN A 2 -52.51 37.40 9.50
C GLN A 2 -51.59 36.16 9.34
N HIS A 3 -50.39 36.36 8.80
CA HIS A 3 -49.15 36.45 9.59
C HIS A 3 -47.95 36.46 8.65
N ASN A 4 -47.11 37.48 8.82
CA ASN A 4 -46.05 37.90 7.92
C ASN A 4 -44.71 37.17 8.17
N ALA A 5 -44.04 36.92 7.03
CA ALA A 5 -42.62 36.71 6.72
C ALA A 5 -41.65 37.71 7.41
N PRO A 6 -40.28 37.55 7.42
CA PRO A 6 -39.43 37.17 6.26
C PRO A 6 -38.12 36.35 6.53
N GLN A 7 -37.37 36.09 5.44
CA GLN A 7 -36.19 35.24 5.23
C GLN A 7 -34.81 35.79 5.69
N GLN A 8 -33.89 34.83 5.96
CA GLN A 8 -32.41 34.77 5.79
C GLN A 8 -31.50 36.01 5.97
N ARG A 9 -30.63 35.94 7.00
CA ARG A 9 -29.14 36.09 7.02
C ARG A 9 -28.69 36.37 8.47
N ARG A 10 -27.57 35.79 8.92
CA ARG A 10 -26.98 36.02 10.25
C ARG A 10 -26.32 37.41 10.34
N PRO A 11 -26.27 38.08 11.52
CA PRO A 11 -25.97 39.51 11.62
C PRO A 11 -24.48 39.83 11.66
N THR A 12 -24.14 40.88 10.90
CA THR A 12 -22.99 41.78 11.01
C THR A 12 -23.09 42.65 12.27
N LYS A 13 -21.96 42.99 12.90
CA LYS A 13 -21.89 44.05 13.93
C LYS A 13 -21.45 45.36 13.27
N ASP A 14 -22.41 46.26 13.05
CA ASP A 14 -22.18 47.64 12.62
C ASP A 14 -21.71 48.51 13.80
N TYR A 15 -20.67 49.31 13.55
CA TYR A 15 -20.37 50.53 14.30
C TYR A 15 -20.55 51.73 13.36
N ALA A 16 -21.62 52.50 13.58
CA ALA A 16 -21.91 53.76 12.89
C ALA A 16 -21.64 54.97 13.83
N PRO A 17 -21.47 56.19 13.29
CA PRO A 17 -20.42 57.13 13.69
C PRO A 17 -20.89 58.25 14.64
N ARG A 18 -19.95 58.80 15.44
CA ARG A 18 -20.17 60.04 16.22
C ARG A 18 -19.32 61.22 15.72
N LYS A 19 -20.06 62.20 15.22
CA LYS A 19 -19.78 63.61 14.88
C LYS A 19 -18.63 64.28 15.66
N ARG A 20 -17.69 64.89 14.93
CA ARG A 20 -16.80 65.98 15.42
C ARG A 20 -17.33 67.32 14.90
N LYS A 21 -17.59 68.26 15.81
CA LYS A 21 -17.99 69.65 15.51
C LYS A 21 -16.77 70.51 15.13
N SER A 22 -17.00 71.42 14.20
CA SER A 22 -16.08 72.34 13.53
C SER A 22 -15.54 73.48 14.39
N ARG A 23 -14.29 73.89 14.15
CA ARG A 23 -13.79 75.26 14.31
C ARG A 23 -13.04 75.66 13.03
N ALA A 24 -13.79 76.18 12.06
CA ALA A 24 -13.26 76.95 10.95
C ALA A 24 -13.35 78.43 11.34
N ALA A 25 -12.22 79.07 11.64
CA ALA A 25 -11.99 80.53 11.58
C ALA A 25 -10.63 80.88 12.21
N THR A 26 -9.51 80.41 11.65
CA THR A 26 -8.18 80.97 12.00
C THR A 26 -7.04 80.71 11.00
N VAL A 27 -7.30 80.21 9.78
CA VAL A 27 -6.19 79.75 8.89
C VAL A 27 -6.13 80.47 7.53
N ILE A 28 -7.14 81.29 7.19
CA ILE A 28 -7.21 81.94 5.86
C ILE A 28 -6.21 83.12 5.68
N PRO A 29 -5.81 83.90 6.71
CA PRO A 29 -4.82 84.97 6.52
C PRO A 29 -3.37 84.47 6.36
N LEU A 30 -3.01 83.32 6.95
CA LEU A 30 -1.65 82.76 6.90
C LEU A 30 -1.33 82.10 5.55
N LEU A 31 -2.33 81.51 4.90
CA LEU A 31 -2.19 80.86 3.59
C LEU A 31 -1.92 81.87 2.47
N LEU A 32 -2.47 83.08 2.57
CA LEU A 32 -2.21 84.15 1.59
C LEU A 32 -0.80 84.75 1.74
N LEU A 33 -0.28 84.82 2.98
CA LEU A 33 1.11 85.26 3.23
C LEU A 33 2.14 84.23 2.76
N PHE A 34 1.84 82.94 2.93
CA PHE A 34 2.70 81.83 2.49
C PHE A 34 2.73 81.70 0.95
N MET A 35 1.60 81.91 0.28
CA MET A 35 1.52 81.92 -1.19
C MET A 35 2.26 83.13 -1.80
N ALA A 36 2.24 84.29 -1.14
CA ALA A 36 3.02 85.45 -1.59
C ALA A 36 4.54 85.25 -1.42
N LEU A 37 4.98 84.58 -0.35
CA LEU A 37 6.37 84.20 -0.12
C LEU A 37 6.87 83.14 -1.11
N LEU A 38 6.03 82.16 -1.45
CA LEU A 38 6.30 81.16 -2.50
C LEU A 38 6.41 81.80 -3.90
N ALA A 39 5.56 82.78 -4.21
CA ALA A 39 5.65 83.50 -5.47
C ALA A 39 6.94 84.34 -5.59
N VAL A 40 7.41 84.94 -4.49
CA VAL A 40 8.67 85.70 -4.46
C VAL A 40 9.90 84.77 -4.52
N MET A 41 9.85 83.59 -3.87
CA MET A 41 10.92 82.59 -3.97
C MET A 41 11.04 81.94 -5.36
N TYR A 42 9.94 81.85 -6.11
CA TYR A 42 9.95 81.36 -7.50
C TYR A 42 10.71 82.28 -8.48
N PHE A 43 10.87 83.57 -8.15
CA PHE A 43 11.60 84.53 -8.99
C PHE A 43 13.07 84.78 -8.56
N ILE A 44 13.52 84.28 -7.41
CA ILE A 44 14.84 84.64 -6.82
C ILE A 44 15.87 83.50 -6.86
N PHE A 45 15.48 82.25 -7.11
CA PHE A 45 16.44 81.16 -7.32
C PHE A 45 16.56 80.81 -8.81
N PRO A 46 17.76 80.91 -9.42
CA PRO A 46 17.97 80.40 -10.76
C PRO A 46 17.80 78.88 -10.79
N LYS A 47 17.21 78.43 -11.90
CA LYS A 47 16.89 77.05 -12.30
C LYS A 47 18.08 76.10 -12.15
N GLU A 48 17.74 74.83 -11.89
CA GLU A 48 18.37 73.58 -12.35
C GLU A 48 19.89 73.64 -12.62
N ALA A 49 20.66 72.75 -11.98
CA ALA A 49 21.98 72.36 -12.48
C ALA A 49 21.81 71.76 -13.88
N GLY A 50 21.80 72.64 -14.90
CA GLY A 50 21.58 72.27 -16.27
C GLY A 50 22.80 71.54 -16.80
N LYS A 51 22.57 70.34 -17.36
CA LYS A 51 23.50 69.64 -18.26
C LYS A 51 24.26 70.67 -19.12
N HIS A 52 25.57 70.76 -18.96
CA HIS A 52 26.40 71.40 -19.97
C HIS A 52 26.28 70.61 -21.28
N ALA A 53 26.04 71.29 -22.40
CA ALA A 53 26.04 70.68 -23.71
C ALA A 53 27.49 70.41 -24.14
N GLY A 54 27.92 69.15 -24.05
CA GLY A 54 29.27 68.67 -24.36
C GLY A 54 29.34 67.14 -24.20
N SER A 55 30.50 66.55 -24.47
CA SER A 55 30.83 65.14 -24.18
C SER A 55 31.89 65.10 -23.08
N SER A 56 31.76 64.23 -22.08
CA SER A 56 32.77 64.06 -21.04
C SER A 56 33.80 63.00 -21.43
N VAL A 57 35.04 63.14 -20.97
CA VAL A 57 36.04 62.07 -21.11
C VAL A 57 35.68 60.82 -20.28
N TYR A 58 34.73 60.97 -19.35
CA TYR A 58 34.16 59.90 -18.55
C TYR A 58 32.91 59.27 -19.20
N ASP A 59 32.54 59.65 -20.43
CA ASP A 59 31.41 59.06 -21.17
C ASP A 59 31.70 57.57 -21.44
N GLY A 60 31.12 56.71 -20.59
CA GLY A 60 31.36 55.25 -20.55
C GLY A 60 31.69 54.71 -19.15
N LEU A 61 31.91 55.58 -18.16
CA LEU A 61 31.87 55.23 -16.74
C LEU A 61 30.40 55.13 -16.29
N VAL A 62 30.01 54.01 -15.69
CA VAL A 62 28.61 53.75 -15.30
C VAL A 62 28.53 53.14 -13.90
N ILE A 63 27.38 53.26 -13.24
CA ILE A 63 27.02 52.53 -12.03
C ILE A 63 26.59 51.13 -12.45
N SER A 64 27.47 50.13 -12.39
CA SER A 64 27.14 48.78 -12.89
C SER A 64 26.13 48.06 -12.00
N GLU A 65 26.23 48.20 -10.68
CA GLU A 65 25.46 47.38 -9.76
C GLU A 65 25.16 48.14 -8.46
N VAL A 66 23.96 47.96 -7.90
CA VAL A 66 23.56 48.60 -6.64
C VAL A 66 22.84 47.60 -5.75
N MET A 67 23.16 47.59 -4.46
CA MET A 67 22.45 46.85 -3.43
C MET A 67 22.06 47.77 -2.27
N ALA A 68 20.78 48.14 -2.21
CA ALA A 68 20.24 49.06 -1.22
C ALA A 68 19.79 48.41 0.11
N ALA A 69 19.86 47.08 0.20
CA ALA A 69 19.56 46.31 1.40
C ALA A 69 20.44 45.05 1.43
N ASN A 70 21.66 45.19 1.91
CA ASN A 70 22.61 44.09 2.03
C ASN A 70 22.44 43.41 3.39
N ALA A 71 21.97 42.17 3.42
CA ALA A 71 21.78 41.40 4.65
C ALA A 71 22.83 40.30 4.80
N SER A 72 23.27 39.71 3.69
CA SER A 72 24.21 38.58 3.67
C SER A 72 25.07 38.47 2.41
N ALA A 73 24.94 39.37 1.43
CA ALA A 73 25.57 39.21 0.13
C ALA A 73 27.06 39.60 0.08
N VAL A 74 27.40 40.80 0.55
CA VAL A 74 28.75 41.37 0.40
C VAL A 74 29.18 42.03 1.71
N PRO A 75 30.00 41.38 2.56
CA PRO A 75 30.51 42.03 3.75
C PRO A 75 31.52 43.12 3.37
N ASP A 76 31.62 44.16 4.19
CA ASP A 76 32.76 45.08 4.15
C ASP A 76 34.00 44.48 4.81
N GLU A 77 35.08 45.25 4.88
CA GLU A 77 36.36 44.84 5.49
C GLU A 77 36.29 44.51 6.99
N ASN A 78 35.17 44.79 7.66
CA ASN A 78 34.90 44.48 9.06
C ASN A 78 33.81 43.41 9.24
N GLY A 79 33.31 42.81 8.15
CA GLY A 79 32.23 41.82 8.18
C GLY A 79 30.82 42.42 8.30
N GLU A 80 30.65 43.73 8.11
CA GLU A 80 29.32 44.37 8.13
C GLU A 80 28.69 44.39 6.73
N PHE A 81 27.41 44.01 6.63
CA PHE A 81 26.68 44.01 5.37
C PHE A 81 26.07 45.39 5.10
N SER A 82 26.92 46.32 4.65
CA SER A 82 26.51 47.67 4.28
C SER A 82 25.92 47.75 2.88
N ASP A 83 24.96 48.64 2.65
CA ASP A 83 24.51 49.01 1.30
C ASP A 83 25.73 49.37 0.44
N TRP A 84 25.71 49.04 -0.84
CA TRP A 84 26.86 49.32 -1.72
C TRP A 84 26.41 49.59 -3.15
N LEU A 85 27.30 50.22 -3.90
CA LEU A 85 27.20 50.32 -5.34
C LEU A 85 28.56 50.09 -5.98
N GLU A 86 28.54 49.76 -7.26
CA GLU A 86 29.72 49.49 -8.06
C GLU A 86 29.77 50.43 -9.27
N LEU A 87 30.97 50.92 -9.60
CA LEU A 87 31.25 51.62 -10.84
C LEU A 87 32.03 50.73 -11.80
N TYR A 88 31.70 50.80 -13.09
CA TYR A 88 32.37 50.10 -14.19
C TYR A 88 32.93 51.08 -15.23
N ASN A 89 34.21 50.91 -15.60
CA ASN A 89 34.84 51.69 -16.67
C ASN A 89 34.69 51.02 -18.04
N GLY A 90 33.70 51.47 -18.83
CA GLY A 90 33.45 51.04 -20.20
C GLY A 90 34.10 51.88 -21.30
N THR A 91 34.96 52.87 -20.98
CA THR A 91 35.48 53.85 -21.97
C THR A 91 36.56 53.29 -22.92
N GLY A 92 37.05 52.07 -22.68
CA GLY A 92 38.13 51.45 -23.45
C GLY A 92 39.53 52.01 -23.16
N SER A 93 39.66 52.94 -22.21
CA SER A 93 40.93 53.49 -21.71
C SER A 93 40.90 53.63 -20.18
N ASP A 94 42.07 53.64 -19.54
CA ASP A 94 42.18 53.85 -18.10
C ASP A 94 41.67 55.25 -17.72
N LEU A 95 40.82 55.34 -16.69
CA LEU A 95 40.25 56.59 -16.19
C LEU A 95 40.84 56.93 -14.83
N ASN A 96 41.33 58.16 -14.66
CA ASN A 96 41.57 58.69 -13.31
C ASN A 96 40.27 59.29 -12.78
N LEU A 97 39.73 58.71 -11.71
CA LEU A 97 38.50 59.15 -11.07
C LEU A 97 38.67 60.40 -10.20
N GLU A 98 39.85 61.01 -10.16
CA GLU A 98 40.10 62.22 -9.35
C GLU A 98 39.04 63.30 -9.60
N GLY A 99 38.26 63.61 -8.56
CA GLY A 99 37.22 64.62 -8.63
C GLY A 99 35.90 64.17 -9.27
N VAL A 100 35.77 62.92 -9.74
CA VAL A 100 34.47 62.32 -10.08
C VAL A 100 33.61 62.27 -8.82
N MET A 101 32.33 62.63 -8.94
CA MET A 101 31.46 62.87 -7.80
C MET A 101 30.26 61.94 -7.83
N LEU A 102 30.08 61.19 -6.74
CA LEU A 102 28.95 60.30 -6.51
C LEU A 102 28.04 60.89 -5.43
N THR A 103 26.73 60.95 -5.69
CA THR A 103 25.77 61.42 -4.69
C THR A 103 24.36 60.87 -4.83
N ASN A 104 23.65 60.74 -3.70
CA ASN A 104 22.22 60.47 -3.67
C ASN A 104 21.36 61.69 -3.31
N ARG A 105 21.90 62.90 -3.47
CA ARG A 105 21.24 64.16 -3.12
C ARG A 105 21.36 65.18 -4.23
N THR A 106 20.30 65.97 -4.43
CA THR A 106 20.28 67.06 -5.41
C THR A 106 20.84 68.38 -4.87
N ASP A 107 21.06 68.50 -3.56
CA ASP A 107 21.49 69.73 -2.88
C ASP A 107 22.97 69.75 -2.46
N ARG A 108 23.70 68.62 -2.55
CA ARG A 108 25.11 68.51 -2.15
C ARG A 108 25.75 67.27 -2.76
N ILE A 109 27.06 67.31 -2.98
CA ILE A 109 27.89 66.14 -3.31
C ILE A 109 28.25 65.40 -2.01
N THR A 110 28.22 64.07 -2.03
CA THR A 110 28.44 63.24 -0.84
C THR A 110 29.72 62.40 -0.90
N PHE A 111 30.25 62.11 -2.09
CA PHE A 111 31.50 61.35 -2.26
C PHE A 111 32.30 61.80 -3.49
N PRO A 112 33.31 62.66 -3.33
CA PRO A 112 34.29 62.95 -4.38
C PRO A 112 35.42 61.92 -4.35
N PHE A 113 35.68 61.27 -5.49
CA PHE A 113 36.75 60.28 -5.60
C PHE A 113 38.14 60.95 -5.45
N PRO A 114 39.09 60.29 -4.76
CA PRO A 114 40.49 60.68 -4.76
C PRO A 114 41.12 60.39 -6.14
N SER A 115 42.41 60.71 -6.30
CA SER A 115 43.18 60.19 -7.44
C SER A 115 43.20 58.67 -7.40
N TYR A 116 42.50 58.03 -8.34
CA TYR A 116 42.33 56.59 -8.42
C TYR A 116 42.19 56.20 -9.90
N VAL A 117 43.13 55.41 -10.40
CA VAL A 117 43.13 54.96 -11.79
C VAL A 117 42.31 53.67 -11.89
N LEU A 118 41.10 53.78 -12.42
CA LEU A 118 40.25 52.64 -12.76
C LEU A 118 40.59 52.20 -14.19
N ALA A 119 41.26 51.06 -14.32
CA ALA A 119 41.68 50.53 -15.62
C ALA A 119 40.49 50.28 -16.57
N ALA A 120 40.75 50.28 -17.89
CA ALA A 120 39.71 49.94 -18.87
C ALA A 120 39.11 48.55 -18.58
N GLY A 121 37.78 48.47 -18.44
CA GLY A 121 37.06 47.23 -18.13
C GLY A 121 37.08 46.82 -16.66
N ALA A 122 37.71 47.59 -15.77
CA ALA A 122 37.73 47.32 -14.34
C ALA A 122 36.48 47.87 -13.62
N ARG A 123 36.25 47.35 -12.42
CA ARG A 123 35.15 47.71 -11.52
C ARG A 123 35.68 48.16 -10.17
N VAL A 124 34.91 48.99 -9.46
CA VAL A 124 35.24 49.42 -8.10
C VAL A 124 33.98 49.58 -7.26
N LEU A 125 33.99 49.03 -6.04
CA LEU A 125 32.90 49.13 -5.08
C LEU A 125 33.02 50.37 -4.21
N VAL A 126 31.86 50.93 -3.84
CA VAL A 126 31.71 51.97 -2.82
C VAL A 126 30.61 51.53 -1.84
N PHE A 127 30.98 51.30 -0.59
CA PHE A 127 30.02 51.04 0.48
C PHE A 127 29.33 52.34 0.90
N ALA A 128 28.00 52.34 0.94
CA ALA A 128 27.15 53.44 1.35
C ALA A 128 26.68 53.23 2.79
N ASP A 129 27.50 53.65 3.75
CA ASP A 129 27.31 53.35 5.17
C ASP A 129 27.45 54.54 6.13
N ASN A 130 27.50 55.76 5.58
CA ASN A 130 27.80 56.99 6.30
C ASN A 130 29.24 57.10 6.86
N ARG A 131 30.15 56.20 6.50
CA ARG A 131 31.59 56.40 6.71
C ARG A 131 32.20 57.19 5.54
N TYR A 132 33.41 57.69 5.74
CA TYR A 132 34.13 58.47 4.73
C TYR A 132 35.55 57.95 4.62
N GLN A 133 35.81 57.16 3.59
CA GLN A 133 37.12 56.58 3.28
C GLN A 133 37.49 56.90 1.84
N LEU A 134 38.62 57.58 1.66
CA LEU A 134 39.15 58.03 0.37
C LEU A 134 40.60 57.58 0.14
N ASP A 135 41.16 56.73 0.99
CA ASP A 135 42.46 56.11 0.74
C ASP A 135 42.30 55.07 -0.39
N PRO A 136 42.93 55.25 -1.56
CA PRO A 136 42.84 54.28 -2.66
C PRO A 136 43.44 52.91 -2.34
N ALA A 137 44.16 52.77 -1.22
CA ALA A 137 44.65 51.48 -0.72
C ALA A 137 43.63 50.71 0.15
N GLN A 138 42.42 51.26 0.37
CA GLN A 138 41.35 50.68 1.19
C GLN A 138 40.03 50.65 0.40
N PRO A 139 39.04 49.79 0.79
CA PRO A 139 37.69 49.88 0.24
C PRO A 139 37.11 51.29 0.43
N PHE A 140 36.33 51.75 -0.56
CA PHE A 140 35.74 53.09 -0.51
C PHE A 140 34.45 53.10 0.31
N HIS A 141 34.30 54.12 1.16
CA HIS A 141 33.08 54.34 1.94
C HIS A 141 32.53 55.74 1.71
N GLY A 142 31.29 55.79 1.23
CA GLY A 142 30.53 56.99 0.95
C GLY A 142 29.72 57.46 2.15
N LYS A 143 29.73 58.78 2.39
CA LYS A 143 28.99 59.40 3.50
C LYS A 143 27.50 59.58 3.16
N PHE A 144 26.86 58.49 2.76
CA PHE A 144 25.45 58.39 2.44
C PHE A 144 24.96 56.96 2.65
N LYS A 145 23.65 56.75 2.55
CA LYS A 145 22.96 55.47 2.62
C LYS A 145 22.04 55.36 1.41
N ILE A 146 21.81 54.17 0.89
CA ILE A 146 20.92 53.96 -0.25
C ILE A 146 19.59 53.45 0.29
N SER A 147 18.48 54.11 -0.05
CA SER A 147 17.17 53.69 0.45
C SER A 147 16.64 52.44 -0.27
N SER A 148 16.31 51.38 0.47
CA SER A 148 15.71 50.15 -0.07
C SER A 148 14.29 50.30 -0.61
N VAL A 149 13.61 51.43 -0.36
CA VAL A 149 12.31 51.76 -1.00
C VAL A 149 12.47 52.52 -2.32
N GLY A 150 13.70 52.77 -2.75
CA GLY A 150 14.08 53.49 -3.95
C GLY A 150 14.85 54.78 -3.63
N ASP A 151 15.91 55.05 -4.40
CA ASP A 151 16.79 56.22 -4.23
C ASP A 151 17.24 56.75 -5.60
N HIS A 152 17.66 58.02 -5.65
CA HIS A 152 18.24 58.63 -6.86
C HIS A 152 19.74 58.73 -6.69
N LEU A 153 20.51 58.10 -7.55
CA LEU A 153 21.97 58.13 -7.59
C LEU A 153 22.45 58.94 -8.80
N TYR A 154 23.38 59.86 -8.56
CA TYR A 154 23.97 60.71 -9.57
C TYR A 154 25.49 60.54 -9.59
N LEU A 155 26.03 60.44 -10.80
CA LEU A 155 27.46 60.42 -11.07
C LEU A 155 27.82 61.63 -11.94
N TYR A 156 28.71 62.50 -11.45
CA TYR A 156 29.20 63.68 -12.16
C TYR A 156 30.70 63.58 -12.40
N ASP A 157 31.16 64.18 -13.49
CA ASP A 157 32.59 64.42 -13.71
C ASP A 157 33.10 65.63 -12.89
N PRO A 158 34.42 65.89 -12.87
CA PRO A 158 35.00 67.00 -12.12
C PRO A 158 34.52 68.40 -12.57
N ASP A 159 34.03 68.53 -13.80
CA ASP A 159 33.51 69.77 -14.38
C ASP A 159 31.99 69.91 -14.19
N MET A 160 31.39 69.07 -13.34
CA MET A 160 29.95 69.01 -13.04
C MET A 160 29.07 68.58 -14.23
N TYR A 161 29.64 67.88 -15.21
CA TYR A 161 28.85 67.20 -16.23
C TYR A 161 28.22 65.93 -15.65
N LEU A 162 26.92 65.76 -15.84
CA LEU A 162 26.20 64.56 -15.39
C LEU A 162 26.54 63.38 -16.30
N ILE A 163 27.30 62.42 -15.77
CA ILE A 163 27.65 61.17 -16.43
C ILE A 163 26.45 60.22 -16.39
N GLU A 164 25.89 59.99 -15.20
CA GLU A 164 24.76 59.07 -15.01
C GLU A 164 23.76 59.53 -13.95
N ASP A 165 22.49 59.21 -14.20
CA ASP A 165 21.31 59.38 -13.36
C ASP A 165 20.64 58.00 -13.28
N LEU A 166 20.70 57.38 -12.10
CA LEU A 166 20.12 56.07 -11.83
C LEU A 166 19.09 56.17 -10.70
N VAL A 167 17.86 55.73 -11.00
CA VAL A 167 16.80 55.60 -10.00
C VAL A 167 16.66 54.13 -9.62
N THR A 168 16.96 53.78 -8.37
CA THR A 168 16.76 52.41 -7.88
C THR A 168 15.29 52.16 -7.54
N PRO A 169 14.75 50.97 -7.84
CA PRO A 169 13.41 50.58 -7.43
C PRO A 169 13.36 50.21 -5.94
N THR A 170 12.19 49.79 -5.44
CA THR A 170 12.12 49.09 -4.15
C THR A 170 12.81 47.74 -4.26
N MET A 171 13.69 47.43 -3.31
CA MET A 171 14.54 46.25 -3.28
C MET A 171 14.35 45.49 -1.97
N THR A 172 14.24 44.16 -2.06
CA THR A 172 14.29 43.29 -0.88
C THR A 172 15.75 43.03 -0.46
N ALA A 173 15.95 42.43 0.72
CA ALA A 173 17.28 42.06 1.18
C ALA A 173 18.02 41.17 0.16
N ASP A 174 19.31 41.45 -0.03
CA ASP A 174 20.25 40.74 -0.91
C ASP A 174 19.88 40.73 -2.41
N GLN A 175 18.90 41.55 -2.79
CA GLN A 175 18.57 41.79 -4.19
C GLN A 175 19.45 42.91 -4.74
N SER A 176 19.90 42.76 -5.98
CA SER A 176 20.73 43.72 -6.68
C SER A 176 19.96 44.36 -7.83
N TYR A 177 20.23 45.64 -8.09
CA TYR A 177 19.76 46.35 -9.29
C TYR A 177 20.96 46.51 -10.22
N ALA A 178 21.03 45.62 -11.22
CA ALA A 178 22.23 45.39 -12.00
C ALA A 178 22.04 45.81 -13.46
N LEU A 179 23.07 46.43 -14.03
CA LEU A 179 23.16 46.77 -15.45
C LEU A 179 23.28 45.48 -16.27
N THR A 180 22.28 45.15 -17.08
CA THR A 180 22.22 43.91 -17.90
C THR A 180 22.46 44.15 -19.39
N GLY A 181 22.63 45.40 -19.82
CA GLY A 181 22.95 45.74 -21.20
C GLY A 181 22.45 47.12 -21.60
N THR A 182 22.13 47.28 -22.89
CA THR A 182 21.47 48.48 -23.44
C THR A 182 20.14 48.11 -24.08
N ASP A 183 19.17 49.00 -23.98
CA ASP A 183 17.88 48.84 -24.65
C ASP A 183 17.95 49.15 -26.15
N ALA A 184 16.85 48.95 -26.87
CA ALA A 184 16.78 49.19 -28.31
C ALA A 184 17.02 50.65 -28.74
N ASN A 185 16.99 51.60 -27.79
CA ASN A 185 17.24 53.02 -28.03
C ASN A 185 18.67 53.42 -27.65
N GLY A 186 19.52 52.48 -27.20
CA GLY A 186 20.88 52.73 -26.76
C GLY A 186 20.98 53.30 -25.34
N SER A 187 19.90 53.26 -24.55
CA SER A 187 19.93 53.61 -23.13
C SER A 187 20.35 52.41 -22.27
N LEU A 188 21.01 52.64 -21.14
CA LEU A 188 21.41 51.59 -20.21
C LEU A 188 20.17 50.87 -19.64
N LYS A 189 20.24 49.53 -19.56
CA LYS A 189 19.14 48.68 -19.11
C LYS A 189 19.52 48.01 -17.77
N TYR A 190 18.73 48.28 -16.75
CA TYR A 190 18.88 47.69 -15.41
C TYR A 190 17.75 46.71 -15.10
N GLU A 191 18.06 45.64 -14.38
CA GLU A 191 17.08 44.65 -13.91
C GLU A 191 17.32 44.33 -12.44
N LEU A 192 16.23 44.00 -11.73
CA LEU A 192 16.33 43.40 -10.41
C LEU A 192 16.74 41.94 -10.55
N THR A 193 17.76 41.54 -9.80
CA THR A 193 18.30 40.18 -9.82
C THR A 193 18.73 39.78 -8.43
N ASP A 194 18.58 38.49 -8.12
CA ASP A 194 19.13 37.89 -6.91
C ASP A 194 20.57 37.37 -7.15
N TYR A 195 21.10 37.56 -8.37
CA TYR A 195 22.45 37.20 -8.78
C TYR A 195 23.41 38.39 -8.63
N TYR A 196 23.74 38.76 -7.40
CA TYR A 196 24.71 39.84 -7.15
C TYR A 196 26.14 39.44 -7.53
N SER A 197 26.91 40.34 -8.15
CA SER A 197 28.18 39.97 -8.76
C SER A 197 29.28 41.01 -8.58
N PRO A 198 29.53 41.49 -7.34
CA PRO A 198 30.51 42.54 -7.11
C PRO A 198 31.90 42.10 -7.60
N GLY A 199 32.57 43.02 -8.30
CA GLY A 199 33.85 42.81 -8.96
C GLY A 199 33.77 42.01 -10.26
N GLN A 200 32.63 41.42 -10.59
CA GLN A 200 32.43 40.51 -11.72
C GLN A 200 31.42 41.08 -12.73
N GLU A 201 31.21 40.39 -13.86
CA GLU A 201 30.19 40.79 -14.83
C GLU A 201 28.79 40.47 -14.32
N ASN A 202 27.84 41.40 -14.45
CA ASN A 202 26.42 41.32 -14.02
C ASN A 202 25.60 40.23 -14.72
N THR A 203 26.00 38.99 -14.51
CA THR A 203 25.48 37.78 -15.13
C THR A 203 25.42 36.68 -14.10
N GLU A 204 24.64 35.63 -14.36
CA GLU A 204 24.61 34.45 -13.50
C GLU A 204 26.00 33.80 -13.36
N GLU A 205 26.84 33.86 -14.39
CA GLU A 205 28.22 33.34 -14.35
C GLU A 205 29.14 34.22 -13.51
N GLY A 206 28.98 35.54 -13.53
CA GLY A 206 29.69 36.44 -12.62
C GLY A 206 29.28 36.24 -11.16
N PHE A 207 27.99 36.01 -10.88
CA PHE A 207 27.52 35.60 -9.55
C PHE A 207 28.17 34.28 -9.11
N ARG A 208 28.23 33.26 -9.99
CA ARG A 208 28.91 31.98 -9.68
C ARG A 208 30.39 32.18 -9.42
N THR A 209 31.07 33.02 -10.21
CA THR A 209 32.48 33.34 -10.05
C THR A 209 32.72 34.02 -8.70
N TYR A 210 31.98 35.09 -8.39
CA TYR A 210 32.05 35.77 -7.09
C TYR A 210 31.80 34.80 -5.93
N ARG A 211 30.78 33.94 -6.01
CA ARG A 211 30.50 32.94 -4.98
C ARG A 211 31.58 31.88 -4.83
N SER A 212 32.24 31.49 -5.92
CA SER A 212 33.32 30.52 -5.90
C SER A 212 34.60 31.09 -5.28
N GLU A 213 34.91 32.35 -5.58
CA GLU A 213 36.06 33.09 -5.03
C GLU A 213 35.92 33.35 -3.53
N ASN A 214 34.69 33.34 -3.00
CA ASN A 214 34.36 33.57 -1.59
C ASN A 214 33.81 32.30 -0.88
N SER A 215 34.17 31.10 -1.37
CA SER A 215 33.83 29.81 -0.73
C SER A 215 35.05 29.15 -0.08
N THR A 216 34.86 28.47 1.05
CA THR A 216 35.84 27.51 1.60
C THR A 216 35.68 26.13 0.93
N GLU A 217 36.74 25.29 0.94
CA GLU A 217 36.80 24.01 0.20
C GLU A 217 35.52 23.17 0.32
N THR A 218 34.78 23.04 -0.80
CA THR A 218 33.49 22.37 -0.83
C THR A 218 33.61 20.90 -0.41
N GLY A 219 32.81 20.48 0.57
CA GLY A 219 32.70 19.09 0.99
C GLY A 219 33.72 18.62 2.05
N ALA A 220 34.65 19.47 2.49
CA ALA A 220 35.60 19.15 3.56
C ALA A 220 34.93 19.02 4.93
N LEU A 221 34.05 19.97 5.27
CA LEU A 221 33.21 19.98 6.46
C LEU A 221 31.75 20.08 6.02
N VAL A 222 30.91 19.14 6.45
CA VAL A 222 29.51 19.05 6.00
C VAL A 222 28.56 18.83 7.17
N ILE A 223 27.31 19.26 7.02
CA ILE A 223 26.19 18.77 7.82
C ILE A 223 25.90 17.34 7.35
N ASN A 224 26.01 16.38 8.27
CA ASN A 224 26.01 14.94 7.99
C ASN A 224 24.65 14.28 8.26
N GLU A 225 24.05 14.60 9.40
CA GLU A 225 22.81 13.99 9.87
C GLU A 225 22.03 14.98 10.74
N ILE A 226 20.70 14.97 10.62
CA ILE A 226 19.79 15.86 11.34
C ILE A 226 18.64 15.02 11.87
N CYS A 227 18.36 15.12 13.17
CA CYS A 227 17.19 14.50 13.79
C CYS A 227 16.35 15.59 14.47
N PRO A 228 15.29 16.08 13.81
CA PRO A 228 14.51 17.23 14.29
C PRO A 228 13.45 16.88 15.35
N ASP A 229 13.04 15.62 15.45
CA ASP A 229 12.05 15.19 16.45
C ASP A 229 12.34 13.79 17.04
N PRO A 230 13.47 13.61 17.75
CA PRO A 230 13.81 12.34 18.36
C PRO A 230 12.85 11.99 19.50
N LYS A 231 12.43 10.72 19.59
CA LYS A 231 11.65 10.16 20.71
C LYS A 231 12.46 9.23 21.59
N VAL A 232 13.51 8.63 21.02
CA VAL A 232 14.53 7.84 21.75
C VAL A 232 15.90 8.20 21.20
N GLY A 233 16.91 8.23 22.06
CA GLY A 233 18.25 8.64 21.68
C GLY A 233 19.10 9.00 22.90
N ILE A 234 20.07 9.87 22.68
CA ILE A 234 20.97 10.36 23.73
C ILE A 234 20.24 11.50 24.47
N PRO A 235 19.96 11.37 25.78
CA PRO A 235 19.42 12.47 26.54
C PRO A 235 20.47 13.56 26.76
N ASP A 236 20.01 14.80 26.86
CA ASP A 236 20.85 15.90 27.34
C ASP A 236 21.09 15.81 28.85
N GLU A 237 21.83 16.78 29.41
CA GLU A 237 22.16 16.82 30.84
C GLU A 237 20.94 16.95 31.76
N ASP A 238 19.80 17.42 31.24
CA ASP A 238 18.55 17.55 31.98
C ASP A 238 17.69 16.26 31.86
N GLY A 239 18.16 15.26 31.11
CA GLY A 239 17.47 14.00 30.85
C GLY A 239 16.43 14.08 29.72
N GLU A 240 16.42 15.18 28.96
CA GLU A 240 15.49 15.44 27.87
C GLU A 240 16.03 14.89 26.54
N ILE A 241 15.14 14.36 25.72
CA ILE A 241 15.47 13.98 24.33
C ILE A 241 15.19 15.21 23.47
N VAL A 242 16.25 15.78 22.90
CA VAL A 242 16.20 17.04 22.14
C VAL A 242 16.66 16.81 20.71
N ASP A 243 16.19 17.66 19.81
CA ASP A 243 16.63 17.72 18.43
C ASP A 243 18.13 17.99 18.32
N TRP A 244 18.74 17.48 17.25
CA TRP A 244 20.18 17.60 17.06
C TRP A 244 20.55 17.60 15.58
N LEU A 245 21.74 18.13 15.31
CA LEU A 245 22.42 17.97 14.05
C LEU A 245 23.87 17.54 14.29
N GLU A 246 24.44 16.91 13.29
CA GLU A 246 25.81 16.42 13.32
C GLU A 246 26.61 16.96 12.14
N LEU A 247 27.85 17.37 12.41
CA LEU A 247 28.84 17.69 11.38
C LEU A 247 29.79 16.51 11.15
N LYS A 248 30.27 16.37 9.92
CA LYS A 248 31.32 15.42 9.54
C LYS A 248 32.50 16.11 8.89
N ASN A 249 33.69 15.74 9.34
CA ASN A 249 34.95 16.10 8.70
C ASN A 249 35.34 15.02 7.70
N ASN A 250 35.25 15.29 6.40
CA ASN A 250 35.62 14.34 5.34
C ASN A 250 37.13 14.33 5.01
N THR A 251 37.93 15.10 5.74
CA THR A 251 39.37 15.21 5.49
C THR A 251 40.18 14.27 6.37
N SER A 252 41.43 14.05 5.96
CA SER A 252 42.43 13.31 6.75
C SER A 252 43.10 14.15 7.85
N GLN A 253 42.67 15.40 8.06
CA GLN A 253 43.26 16.32 9.04
C GLN A 253 42.21 16.76 10.07
N THR A 254 42.62 17.16 11.27
CA THR A 254 41.69 17.75 12.24
C THR A 254 41.20 19.10 11.75
N ILE A 255 39.90 19.35 11.82
CA ILE A 255 39.31 20.66 11.55
C ILE A 255 38.98 21.35 12.87
N SER A 256 39.50 22.55 13.08
CA SER A 256 39.03 23.42 14.17
C SER A 256 37.71 24.08 13.74
N LEU A 257 36.73 24.09 14.64
CA LEU A 257 35.47 24.78 14.45
C LEU A 257 35.50 26.20 15.05
N ALA A 258 36.64 26.67 15.55
CA ALA A 258 36.80 28.03 16.02
C ALA A 258 36.42 29.00 14.91
N GLY A 259 35.54 29.95 15.22
CA GLY A 259 35.03 30.91 14.24
C GLY A 259 33.80 30.45 13.45
N TYR A 260 33.54 29.15 13.29
CA TYR A 260 32.38 28.66 12.52
C TYR A 260 31.05 28.98 13.21
N CYS A 261 29.97 29.03 12.43
CA CYS A 261 28.62 29.27 12.92
C CYS A 261 27.57 28.31 12.32
N LEU A 262 26.48 28.07 13.07
CA LEU A 262 25.26 27.41 12.63
C LEU A 262 24.07 28.35 12.65
N SER A 263 23.11 28.13 11.76
CA SER A 263 21.84 28.85 11.71
C SER A 263 20.70 28.02 11.10
N ASP A 264 19.48 28.23 11.58
CA ASP A 264 18.20 27.81 10.97
C ASP A 264 17.60 28.90 10.05
N LYS A 265 18.38 29.94 9.73
CA LYS A 265 17.95 31.08 8.92
C LYS A 265 19.03 31.45 7.92
N GLU A 266 18.75 31.22 6.64
CA GLU A 266 19.70 31.51 5.55
C GLU A 266 20.16 32.97 5.53
N ASN A 267 19.24 33.90 5.77
CA ASN A 267 19.53 35.34 5.82
C ASN A 267 20.23 35.78 7.11
N ARG A 268 20.60 34.85 8.00
CA ARG A 268 21.36 35.09 9.23
C ARG A 268 22.34 33.92 9.47
N PRO A 269 23.35 33.72 8.61
CA PRO A 269 24.20 32.53 8.64
C PRO A 269 25.01 32.37 9.94
N MET A 270 25.29 33.48 10.64
CA MET A 270 26.06 33.50 11.88
C MET A 270 25.23 33.51 13.18
N LYS A 271 24.09 32.80 13.22
CA LYS A 271 23.13 32.88 14.34
C LYS A 271 23.66 32.28 15.65
N TRP A 272 24.41 31.20 15.57
CA TRP A 272 25.03 30.54 16.72
C TRP A 272 26.48 30.17 16.40
N ARG A 273 27.42 30.52 17.28
CA ARG A 273 28.87 30.31 17.06
C ARG A 273 29.35 29.09 17.85
N PHE A 274 30.21 28.27 17.24
CA PHE A 274 30.83 27.13 17.93
C PHE A 274 31.77 27.60 19.06
N PRO A 275 31.97 26.78 20.11
CA PRO A 275 33.01 27.04 21.12
C PRO A 275 34.41 27.11 20.47
N ASP A 276 35.26 28.05 20.88
CA ASP A 276 36.63 28.20 20.33
C ASP A 276 37.50 26.94 20.51
N SER A 277 37.18 26.11 21.50
CA SER A 277 37.86 24.83 21.74
C SER A 277 37.33 23.67 20.88
N ALA A 278 36.28 23.87 20.08
CA ALA A 278 35.66 22.82 19.30
C ALA A 278 36.53 22.41 18.11
N SER A 279 36.69 21.10 17.92
CA SER A 279 37.41 20.52 16.78
C SER A 279 36.85 19.14 16.44
N ILE A 280 36.99 18.75 15.18
CA ILE A 280 36.58 17.45 14.66
C ILE A 280 37.84 16.72 14.17
N ALA A 281 38.11 15.55 14.74
CA ALA A 281 39.20 14.67 14.30
C ALA A 281 39.05 14.26 12.81
N PRO A 282 40.12 13.81 12.14
CA PRO A 282 40.04 13.27 10.78
C PRO A 282 38.94 12.21 10.65
N ASN A 283 38.07 12.31 9.63
CA ASN A 283 36.92 11.41 9.43
C ASN A 283 35.95 11.33 10.63
N GLY A 284 36.03 12.29 11.56
CA GLY A 284 35.24 12.34 12.79
C GLY A 284 33.90 13.04 12.62
N TYR A 285 33.10 12.96 13.69
CA TYR A 285 31.76 13.52 13.79
C TYR A 285 31.68 14.50 14.97
N TYR A 286 30.80 15.49 14.89
CA TYR A 286 30.57 16.47 15.95
C TYR A 286 29.08 16.72 16.13
N LEU A 287 28.54 16.27 17.25
CA LEU A 287 27.12 16.39 17.60
C LEU A 287 26.84 17.76 18.21
N VAL A 288 25.69 18.35 17.86
CA VAL A 288 25.18 19.61 18.42
C VAL A 288 23.70 19.44 18.74
N TYR A 289 23.31 19.70 19.99
CA TYR A 289 21.91 19.77 20.36
C TYR A 289 21.31 21.08 19.87
N CYS A 290 20.13 21.02 19.27
CA CYS A 290 19.42 22.18 18.75
C CYS A 290 18.25 22.55 19.66
N SER A 291 18.46 22.55 20.97
CA SER A 291 17.32 22.66 21.90
C SER A 291 16.85 24.10 22.18
N GLY A 292 17.45 25.11 21.57
CA GLY A 292 17.24 26.53 21.91
C GLY A 292 17.76 26.96 23.29
N LYS A 293 18.52 26.11 23.99
CA LYS A 293 19.03 26.38 25.35
C LYS A 293 20.26 27.30 25.38
N ASP A 294 20.94 27.47 24.23
CA ASP A 294 22.12 28.32 24.04
C ASP A 294 23.25 28.08 25.08
N LYS A 295 23.67 26.82 25.22
CA LYS A 295 24.67 26.37 26.20
C LYS A 295 25.97 25.96 25.50
N LEU A 296 27.04 26.71 25.72
CA LEU A 296 28.40 26.36 25.29
C LEU A 296 29.05 25.48 26.37
N GLN A 297 28.82 24.17 26.33
CA GLN A 297 29.39 23.25 27.32
C GLN A 297 30.85 22.91 27.01
N SER A 298 31.76 23.08 27.99
CA SER A 298 33.19 22.80 27.80
C SER A 298 33.52 21.30 27.76
N ASN A 299 32.68 20.44 28.35
CA ASN A 299 32.88 18.99 28.47
C ASN A 299 31.61 18.19 28.13
N GLY A 300 30.77 18.70 27.23
CA GLY A 300 29.50 18.09 26.83
C GLY A 300 29.08 18.50 25.42
N VAL A 301 27.92 18.03 24.98
CA VAL A 301 27.36 18.41 23.67
C VAL A 301 26.84 19.85 23.78
N PRO A 302 27.25 20.78 22.91
CA PRO A 302 26.78 22.16 22.97
C PRO A 302 25.33 22.28 22.48
N HIS A 303 24.62 23.29 22.98
CA HIS A 303 23.24 23.60 22.58
C HIS A 303 23.18 24.89 21.77
N THR A 304 22.50 24.87 20.62
CA THR A 304 22.24 26.08 19.84
C THR A 304 21.19 26.99 20.50
N SER A 305 21.09 28.22 19.99
CA SER A 305 20.07 29.22 20.37
C SER A 305 18.75 29.07 19.63
N PHE A 306 18.57 27.98 18.85
CA PHE A 306 17.38 27.69 18.07
C PHE A 306 17.04 26.20 18.12
N SER A 307 15.87 25.84 17.60
CA SER A 307 15.46 24.46 17.36
C SER A 307 15.08 24.22 15.91
N ILE A 308 15.04 22.96 15.52
CA ILE A 308 14.84 22.51 14.14
C ILE A 308 13.37 22.12 13.95
N SER A 309 12.70 22.69 12.96
CA SER A 309 11.40 22.18 12.52
C SER A 309 11.58 20.90 11.69
N ALA A 310 10.78 19.86 11.97
CA ALA A 310 10.74 18.66 11.12
C ALA A 310 10.15 18.93 9.72
N GLU A 311 9.55 20.11 9.52
CA GLU A 311 8.94 20.54 8.26
C GLU A 311 9.53 21.87 7.77
N ARG A 312 9.96 21.90 6.51
CA ARG A 312 10.40 23.11 5.76
C ARG A 312 11.40 24.02 6.50
N GLU A 313 12.44 23.43 7.08
CA GLU A 313 13.55 24.19 7.67
C GLU A 313 14.75 24.21 6.73
N THR A 314 15.59 25.24 6.83
CA THR A 314 16.93 25.19 6.23
C THR A 314 17.99 25.52 7.25
N LEU A 315 18.96 24.60 7.37
CA LEU A 315 20.12 24.71 8.22
C LEU A 315 21.33 25.13 7.40
N VAL A 316 22.10 26.05 7.95
CA VAL A 316 23.27 26.68 7.34
C VAL A 316 24.46 26.53 8.28
N LEU A 317 25.58 26.08 7.72
CA LEU A 317 26.90 26.13 8.32
C LEU A 317 27.70 27.22 7.60
N SER A 318 28.30 28.15 8.36
CA SER A 318 29.13 29.22 7.81
C SER A 318 30.48 29.33 8.53
N ASP A 319 31.43 30.02 7.91
CA ASP A 319 32.66 30.43 8.60
C ASP A 319 32.42 31.66 9.50
N GLY A 320 33.51 32.23 10.02
CA GLY A 320 33.48 33.37 10.95
C GLY A 320 33.18 34.73 10.31
N ASP A 321 33.25 34.79 8.98
CA ASP A 321 32.95 35.97 8.16
C ASP A 321 31.55 35.86 7.50
N GLY A 322 30.88 34.72 7.70
CA GLY A 322 29.52 34.46 7.22
C GLY A 322 29.47 33.76 5.86
N HIS A 323 30.62 33.35 5.29
CA HIS A 323 30.63 32.60 4.04
C HIS A 323 30.02 31.21 4.25
N LEU A 324 29.20 30.80 3.29
CA LEU A 324 28.52 29.50 3.33
C LEU A 324 29.51 28.34 3.19
N VAL A 325 29.46 27.40 4.12
CA VAL A 325 30.25 26.15 4.14
C VAL A 325 29.38 24.97 3.70
N ASP A 326 28.19 24.81 4.29
CA ASP A 326 27.20 23.80 3.88
C ASP A 326 25.76 24.28 4.14
N ARG A 327 24.80 23.72 3.39
CA ARG A 327 23.37 24.05 3.47
C ARG A 327 22.53 22.80 3.31
N VAL A 328 21.55 22.64 4.19
CA VAL A 328 20.60 21.52 4.14
C VAL A 328 19.18 22.02 4.32
N SER A 329 18.32 21.73 3.35
CA SER A 329 16.88 21.95 3.46
C SER A 329 16.19 20.64 3.83
N ILE A 330 15.36 20.67 4.87
CA ILE A 330 14.54 19.55 5.30
C ILE A 330 13.08 19.86 4.99
N GLU A 331 12.41 18.94 4.29
CA GLU A 331 11.03 19.15 3.81
C GLU A 331 10.01 18.56 4.77
N ASN A 332 10.06 17.24 5.00
CA ASN A 332 9.21 16.51 5.93
C ASN A 332 9.99 15.32 6.50
N VAL A 333 10.45 15.41 7.74
CA VAL A 333 11.11 14.31 8.45
C VAL A 333 10.09 13.65 9.38
N PRO A 334 9.82 12.34 9.24
CA PRO A 334 8.95 11.64 10.19
C PRO A 334 9.49 11.73 11.62
N GLU A 335 8.59 11.66 12.61
CA GLU A 335 9.01 11.62 14.01
C GLU A 335 9.99 10.47 14.25
N ASP A 336 11.03 10.72 15.03
CA ASP A 336 12.05 9.75 15.41
C ASP A 336 12.97 9.24 14.28
N TYR A 337 12.83 9.82 13.09
CA TYR A 337 13.72 9.63 11.96
C TYR A 337 14.76 10.74 11.92
N SER A 338 15.92 10.40 11.39
CA SER A 338 16.89 11.39 10.93
C SER A 338 16.91 11.44 9.40
N VAL A 339 17.40 12.56 8.88
CA VAL A 339 17.78 12.72 7.49
C VAL A 339 19.29 12.94 7.44
N GLY A 340 19.99 12.18 6.62
CA GLY A 340 21.45 12.18 6.62
C GLY A 340 22.06 11.74 5.30
N ARG A 341 23.38 11.85 5.18
CA ARG A 341 24.12 11.42 3.98
C ARG A 341 24.46 9.93 4.08
N ASN A 342 24.05 9.14 3.09
CA ASN A 342 24.40 7.72 3.00
C ASN A 342 25.88 7.52 2.59
N SER A 343 26.32 6.27 2.44
CA SER A 343 27.70 5.93 2.05
C SER A 343 28.14 6.48 0.69
N SER A 344 27.19 6.85 -0.17
CA SER A 344 27.43 7.51 -1.47
C SER A 344 27.35 9.04 -1.39
N GLY A 345 27.06 9.60 -0.21
CA GLY A 345 26.93 11.05 0.03
C GLY A 345 25.54 11.63 -0.28
N GLU A 346 24.58 10.79 -0.67
CA GLU A 346 23.21 11.21 -1.00
C GLU A 346 22.34 11.30 0.26
N TRP A 347 21.38 12.23 0.27
CA TRP A 347 20.44 12.38 1.37
C TRP A 347 19.42 11.22 1.41
N ALA A 348 19.27 10.61 2.58
CA ALA A 348 18.32 9.54 2.83
C ALA A 348 17.68 9.69 4.22
N PHE A 349 16.51 9.08 4.40
CA PHE A 349 15.86 8.94 5.69
C PHE A 349 16.40 7.71 6.42
N PHE A 350 16.67 7.86 7.71
CA PHE A 350 17.11 6.76 8.57
C PHE A 350 16.09 6.57 9.71
N PRO A 351 15.39 5.42 9.77
CA PRO A 351 14.52 5.07 10.89
C PRO A 351 15.28 4.91 12.22
N LEU A 352 16.58 4.61 12.11
CA LEU A 352 17.53 4.53 13.21
C LEU A 352 18.61 5.58 12.98
N ALA A 353 18.55 6.66 13.76
CA ALA A 353 19.54 7.71 13.69
C ALA A 353 20.92 7.25 14.20
N THR A 354 21.99 7.91 13.78
CA THR A 354 23.37 7.48 14.04
C THR A 354 24.24 8.53 14.74
N PRO A 355 23.79 9.17 15.83
CA PRO A 355 24.54 10.25 16.47
C PRO A 355 25.95 9.80 16.90
N GLY A 356 26.95 10.54 16.46
CA GLY A 356 28.38 10.31 16.70
C GLY A 356 28.99 9.17 15.88
N SER A 357 28.30 8.66 14.87
CA SER A 357 28.69 7.46 14.10
C SER A 357 28.38 7.58 12.60
N PRO A 358 28.97 6.73 11.75
CA PRO A 358 28.61 6.69 10.33
C PRO A 358 27.14 6.30 10.10
N ASN A 359 26.48 6.92 9.11
CA ASN A 359 25.10 6.64 8.72
C ASN A 359 24.96 5.32 7.93
N ASP A 360 25.38 4.23 8.56
CA ASP A 360 25.34 2.88 8.04
C ASP A 360 24.89 1.88 9.12
N ALA A 361 24.85 0.59 8.77
CA ALA A 361 24.44 -0.46 9.70
C ALA A 361 25.31 -0.50 10.98
N ASN A 362 26.58 -0.12 10.91
CA ASN A 362 27.47 -0.10 12.06
C ASN A 362 27.16 1.09 12.99
N GLY A 363 26.82 2.26 12.45
CA GLY A 363 26.30 3.36 13.28
C GLY A 363 24.97 3.03 13.92
N GLN A 364 24.04 2.42 13.18
CA GLN A 364 22.73 2.02 13.71
C GLN A 364 22.87 1.02 14.86
N SER A 365 23.78 0.05 14.69
CA SER A 365 24.17 -0.92 15.71
C SER A 365 24.67 -0.23 16.99
N LYS A 366 25.52 0.80 16.87
CA LYS A 366 26.02 1.57 18.02
C LYS A 366 24.93 2.38 18.70
N THR A 367 24.03 3.01 17.95
CA THR A 367 22.89 3.74 18.53
C THR A 367 21.98 2.81 19.33
N ASP A 368 21.70 1.62 18.80
CA ASP A 368 20.91 0.60 19.47
C ASP A 368 21.53 0.16 20.80
N ASP A 369 22.86 -0.02 20.85
CA ASP A 369 23.59 -0.25 22.11
C ASP A 369 23.49 0.94 23.08
N LEU A 370 23.62 2.17 22.57
CA LEU A 370 23.52 3.38 23.37
C LEU A 370 22.12 3.53 23.99
N ILE A 371 21.06 3.35 23.22
CA ILE A 371 19.67 3.42 23.71
C ILE A 371 19.47 2.42 24.85
N ARG A 372 19.93 1.16 24.68
CA ARG A 372 19.86 0.15 25.75
C ARG A 372 20.66 0.54 26.99
N ALA A 373 21.84 1.16 26.82
CA ALA A 373 22.66 1.61 27.95
C ALA A 373 21.97 2.71 28.78
N TYR A 374 21.14 3.54 28.15
CA TYR A 374 20.35 4.58 28.82
C TYR A 374 19.04 4.08 29.41
N ASN A 375 18.64 2.83 29.13
CA ASN A 375 17.43 2.24 29.69
C ASN A 375 17.70 1.73 31.13
N PRO A 376 17.17 2.40 32.18
CA PRO A 376 17.51 2.09 33.56
C PRO A 376 16.93 0.75 34.05
N THR A 377 15.98 0.16 33.31
CA THR A 377 15.33 -1.09 33.69
C THR A 377 16.12 -2.32 33.25
N GLY A 378 16.94 -2.20 32.21
CA GLY A 378 17.52 -3.36 31.53
C GLY A 378 16.48 -4.26 30.82
N VAL A 379 15.24 -3.80 30.64
CA VAL A 379 14.20 -4.53 29.91
C VAL A 379 14.06 -3.93 28.51
N TYR A 380 14.23 -4.74 27.48
CA TYR A 380 14.15 -4.30 26.08
C TYR A 380 13.44 -5.34 25.22
N ILE A 381 13.03 -4.92 24.03
CA ILE A 381 12.34 -5.74 23.04
C ILE A 381 13.37 -6.63 22.33
N THR A 382 13.15 -7.95 22.33
CA THR A 382 14.09 -8.91 21.71
C THR A 382 13.59 -9.44 20.39
N GLU A 383 12.29 -9.64 20.24
CA GLU A 383 11.73 -10.30 19.07
C GLU A 383 10.33 -9.76 18.78
N VAL A 384 10.04 -9.48 17.51
CA VAL A 384 8.72 -9.05 17.05
C VAL A 384 8.34 -9.83 15.82
N MET A 385 7.11 -10.34 15.78
CA MET A 385 6.53 -10.97 14.59
C MET A 385 5.22 -10.29 14.23
N ALA A 386 5.15 -9.71 13.04
CA ALA A 386 3.97 -8.99 12.55
C ALA A 386 2.97 -9.85 11.76
N SER A 387 3.30 -11.12 11.51
CA SER A 387 2.37 -12.06 10.85
C SER A 387 2.75 -13.50 11.20
N ASN A 388 1.90 -14.16 11.98
CA ASN A 388 2.15 -15.51 12.51
C ASN A 388 1.02 -16.50 12.14
N ASP A 389 1.35 -17.49 11.33
CA ASP A 389 0.43 -18.57 10.92
C ASP A 389 0.79 -19.91 11.58
N THR A 390 2.02 -20.11 12.04
CA THR A 390 2.54 -21.44 12.41
C THR A 390 3.27 -21.51 13.75
N THR A 391 3.77 -20.39 14.28
CA THR A 391 4.56 -20.38 15.52
C THR A 391 3.62 -20.26 16.72
N PRO A 392 3.47 -21.29 17.57
CA PRO A 392 2.65 -21.18 18.76
C PRO A 392 3.29 -20.21 19.78
N VAL A 393 2.50 -19.28 20.29
CA VAL A 393 2.91 -18.28 21.28
C VAL A 393 1.98 -18.28 22.50
N GLY A 394 2.50 -17.79 23.63
CA GLY A 394 1.73 -17.67 24.87
C GLY A 394 1.46 -19.01 25.56
N ALA A 395 0.66 -18.97 26.63
CA ALA A 395 0.33 -20.15 27.42
C ALA A 395 -0.68 -21.07 26.71
N THR A 396 -1.50 -20.50 25.82
CA THR A 396 -2.53 -21.22 25.05
C THR A 396 -2.06 -21.72 23.69
N ALA A 397 -0.78 -21.49 23.33
CA ALA A 397 -0.18 -21.89 22.05
C ALA A 397 -0.94 -21.36 20.81
N LEU A 398 -1.39 -20.10 20.88
CA LEU A 398 -2.05 -19.43 19.76
C LEU A 398 -1.05 -19.06 18.67
N THR A 399 -1.50 -18.98 17.41
CA THR A 399 -0.74 -18.38 16.32
C THR A 399 -1.19 -16.92 16.18
N SER A 400 -0.41 -16.01 16.75
CA SER A 400 -0.69 -14.56 16.73
C SER A 400 0.61 -13.78 16.56
N ASP A 401 0.50 -12.60 15.95
CA ASP A 401 1.53 -11.57 16.01
C ASP A 401 1.93 -11.38 17.48
N TYR A 402 3.21 -11.19 17.73
CA TYR A 402 3.73 -11.06 19.09
C TYR A 402 4.90 -10.09 19.16
N LEU A 403 5.13 -9.62 20.38
CA LEU A 403 6.34 -8.93 20.81
C LEU A 403 6.90 -9.65 22.03
N GLU A 404 8.22 -9.71 22.13
CA GLU A 404 8.93 -10.29 23.25
C GLU A 404 9.80 -9.25 23.96
N LEU A 405 9.77 -9.25 25.29
CA LEU A 405 10.68 -8.50 26.14
C LEU A 405 11.69 -9.44 26.83
N TYR A 406 12.91 -8.96 27.04
CA TYR A 406 13.93 -9.65 27.83
C TYR A 406 14.50 -8.75 28.91
N ASN A 407 14.70 -9.30 30.11
CA ASN A 407 15.34 -8.60 31.23
C ASN A 407 16.82 -8.98 31.35
N THR A 408 17.72 -8.07 30.95
CA THR A 408 19.17 -8.27 31.10
C THR A 408 19.71 -7.83 32.47
N SER A 409 18.89 -7.21 33.32
CA SER A 409 19.32 -6.78 34.64
C SER A 409 19.45 -7.96 35.60
N SER A 410 20.14 -7.75 36.73
CA SER A 410 20.26 -8.77 37.78
C SER A 410 19.08 -8.76 38.76
N GLN A 411 18.03 -7.95 38.52
CA GLN A 411 16.91 -7.76 39.44
C GLN A 411 15.57 -8.03 38.73
N THR A 412 14.57 -8.47 39.49
CA THR A 412 13.20 -8.54 38.98
C THR A 412 12.66 -7.13 38.75
N VAL A 413 12.09 -6.86 37.58
CA VAL A 413 11.50 -5.56 37.22
C VAL A 413 9.97 -5.67 37.29
N ASP A 414 9.34 -4.71 37.97
CA ASP A 414 7.89 -4.54 37.99
C ASP A 414 7.46 -3.72 36.77
N LEU A 415 6.68 -4.35 35.89
CA LEU A 415 6.17 -3.77 34.65
C LEU A 415 4.78 -3.17 34.80
N SER A 416 4.20 -3.13 36.00
CA SER A 416 2.87 -2.56 36.22
C SER A 416 2.72 -1.18 35.59
N TYR A 417 1.74 -1.03 34.70
CA TYR A 417 1.42 0.21 33.99
C TYR A 417 2.44 0.73 32.96
N TYR A 418 3.51 -0.01 32.70
CA TYR A 418 4.37 0.23 31.52
C TYR A 418 3.54 0.07 30.25
N GLY A 419 3.98 0.68 29.15
CA GLY A 419 3.23 0.69 27.89
C GLY A 419 3.90 -0.09 26.76
N ILE A 420 3.07 -0.72 25.91
CA ILE A 420 3.44 -1.24 24.59
C ILE A 420 2.56 -0.52 23.54
N SER A 421 3.15 -0.18 22.39
CA SER A 421 2.45 0.53 21.32
C SER A 421 3.09 0.29 19.96
N ASP A 422 2.29 0.35 18.89
CA ASP A 422 2.67 0.46 17.48
C ASP A 422 2.79 1.94 17.02
N SER A 423 2.74 2.88 17.97
CA SER A 423 2.74 4.32 17.70
C SER A 423 3.50 5.11 18.77
N LEU A 424 4.56 5.79 18.34
CA LEU A 424 5.36 6.67 19.20
C LEU A 424 4.59 7.91 19.68
N LYS A 425 3.54 8.33 18.97
CA LYS A 425 2.62 9.41 19.40
C LYS A 425 1.76 9.01 20.60
N ARG A 426 1.56 7.70 20.78
CA ARG A 426 0.74 7.12 21.84
C ARG A 426 1.49 5.93 22.46
N PRO A 427 2.64 6.17 23.12
CA PRO A 427 3.54 5.09 23.54
C PRO A 427 2.90 4.13 24.58
N ARG A 428 1.80 4.54 25.21
CA ARG A 428 1.00 3.77 26.17
C ARG A 428 -0.35 3.28 25.60
N LYS A 429 -0.42 2.91 24.32
CA LYS A 429 -1.64 2.43 23.64
C LYS A 429 -2.25 1.21 24.33
N TRP A 430 -1.41 0.28 24.76
CA TRP A 430 -1.74 -0.79 25.70
C TRP A 430 -0.83 -0.70 26.93
N GLN A 431 -1.32 -1.12 28.10
CA GLN A 431 -0.58 -1.06 29.35
C GLN A 431 -0.56 -2.43 30.03
N PHE A 432 0.57 -2.78 30.63
CA PHE A 432 0.70 -4.00 31.41
C PHE A 432 -0.26 -3.99 32.62
N PRO A 433 -0.98 -5.10 32.88
CA PRO A 433 -1.80 -5.24 34.07
C PRO A 433 -1.00 -5.08 35.36
N GLN A 434 -1.66 -4.59 36.41
CA GLN A 434 -1.05 -4.48 37.73
C GLN A 434 -0.53 -5.84 38.21
N GLY A 435 0.70 -5.85 38.75
CA GLY A 435 1.37 -7.05 39.26
C GLY A 435 2.19 -7.81 38.22
N THR A 436 2.28 -7.31 36.98
CA THR A 436 3.15 -7.92 35.97
C THR A 436 4.62 -7.69 36.31
N VAL A 437 5.40 -8.76 36.40
CA VAL A 437 6.85 -8.71 36.68
C VAL A 437 7.64 -9.51 35.66
N ILE A 438 8.90 -9.14 35.43
CA ILE A 438 9.86 -9.90 34.62
C ILE A 438 11.13 -10.18 35.44
N ALA A 439 11.45 -11.45 35.66
CA ALA A 439 12.60 -11.90 36.43
C ALA A 439 13.91 -11.73 35.64
N PRO A 440 15.09 -11.72 36.30
CA PRO A 440 16.38 -11.68 35.63
C PRO A 440 16.51 -12.82 34.60
N GLY A 441 16.87 -12.49 33.37
CA GLY A 441 17.02 -13.46 32.28
C GLY A 441 15.72 -14.07 31.76
N GLU A 442 14.56 -13.59 32.19
CA GLU A 442 13.26 -14.03 31.68
C GLU A 442 12.95 -13.36 30.34
N TYR A 443 12.36 -14.14 29.43
CA TYR A 443 11.70 -13.66 28.22
C TYR A 443 10.19 -13.64 28.44
N LYS A 444 9.54 -12.52 28.09
CA LYS A 444 8.11 -12.35 28.27
C LYS A 444 7.46 -12.02 26.93
N VAL A 445 6.57 -12.91 26.49
CA VAL A 445 5.83 -12.80 25.23
C VAL A 445 4.50 -12.07 25.45
N ILE A 446 4.18 -11.15 24.54
CA ILE A 446 2.97 -10.35 24.51
C ILE A 446 2.28 -10.57 23.17
N LEU A 447 1.01 -10.97 23.18
CA LEU A 447 0.21 -11.20 21.98
C LEU A 447 -0.34 -9.87 21.45
N LEU A 448 -0.13 -9.65 20.16
CA LEU A 448 -0.59 -8.46 19.43
C LEU A 448 -1.82 -8.81 18.60
N ASP A 449 -2.92 -9.18 19.26
CA ASP A 449 -4.10 -9.80 18.63
C ASP A 449 -5.36 -8.92 18.64
N GLY A 450 -5.28 -7.70 19.18
CA GLY A 450 -6.42 -6.80 19.30
C GLY A 450 -7.46 -7.21 20.34
N ASN A 451 -7.17 -8.19 21.22
CA ASN A 451 -8.11 -8.75 22.19
C ASN A 451 -7.70 -8.45 23.63
N ALA A 452 -7.61 -7.16 23.98
CA ALA A 452 -7.18 -6.75 25.32
C ALA A 452 -8.07 -7.28 26.46
N ASP A 453 -9.33 -7.63 26.20
CA ASP A 453 -10.24 -8.23 27.19
C ASP A 453 -9.80 -9.63 27.63
N ALA A 454 -9.00 -10.33 26.82
CA ALA A 454 -8.38 -11.61 27.18
C ALA A 454 -7.11 -11.44 28.03
N SER A 455 -6.60 -10.21 28.19
CA SER A 455 -5.35 -9.98 28.89
C SER A 455 -5.46 -10.23 30.39
N SER A 456 -4.49 -10.98 30.92
CA SER A 456 -4.31 -11.25 32.34
C SER A 456 -2.83 -11.14 32.73
N TYR A 457 -2.48 -11.39 34.00
CA TYR A 457 -1.07 -11.43 34.39
C TYR A 457 -0.32 -12.66 33.85
N TYR A 458 -1.04 -13.70 33.42
CA TYR A 458 -0.47 -14.94 32.89
C TYR A 458 -0.34 -14.95 31.36
N GLU A 459 -1.21 -14.21 30.67
CA GLU A 459 -1.26 -14.15 29.21
C GLU A 459 -1.63 -12.73 28.80
N LEU A 460 -0.73 -12.07 28.07
CA LEU A 460 -0.78 -10.65 27.81
C LEU A 460 -1.29 -10.42 26.39
N HIS A 461 -2.40 -9.71 26.25
CA HIS A 461 -3.04 -9.43 24.95
C HIS A 461 -3.21 -7.92 24.77
N THR A 462 -2.73 -7.39 23.66
CA THR A 462 -2.87 -5.95 23.38
C THR A 462 -4.20 -5.63 22.67
N ASN A 463 -4.57 -4.35 22.65
CA ASN A 463 -5.74 -3.84 21.92
C ASN A 463 -5.45 -3.50 20.46
N PHE A 464 -4.32 -3.96 19.91
CA PHE A 464 -3.94 -3.72 18.52
C PHE A 464 -3.24 -4.95 17.91
N ARG A 465 -3.02 -4.88 16.59
CA ARG A 465 -2.28 -5.85 15.78
C ARG A 465 -1.23 -5.08 14.97
N LEU A 466 -0.23 -5.77 14.47
CA LEU A 466 0.77 -5.15 13.59
C LEU A 466 0.33 -5.24 12.13
N THR A 467 0.87 -4.33 11.33
CA THR A 467 0.77 -4.37 9.88
C THR A 467 1.99 -5.11 9.31
N ARG A 468 1.72 -6.11 8.48
CA ARG A 468 2.79 -6.89 7.83
C ARG A 468 3.67 -6.03 6.89
N ALA A 469 3.12 -4.95 6.33
CA ALA A 469 3.80 -4.11 5.35
C ALA A 469 5.07 -3.43 5.90
N GLY A 470 5.28 -3.46 7.22
CA GLY A 470 6.37 -2.76 7.88
C GLY A 470 6.09 -1.26 7.98
N GLY A 471 7.09 -0.49 8.42
CA GLY A 471 7.00 0.97 8.60
C GLY A 471 6.40 1.40 9.94
N GLU A 472 5.86 0.47 10.73
CA GLU A 472 5.48 0.71 12.13
C GLU A 472 6.70 0.60 13.04
N THR A 473 6.68 1.35 14.14
CA THR A 473 7.66 1.23 15.22
C THR A 473 6.96 0.70 16.45
N VAL A 474 7.42 -0.43 16.98
CA VAL A 474 6.91 -0.94 18.26
C VAL A 474 7.76 -0.39 19.38
N SER A 475 7.12 0.13 20.43
CA SER A 475 7.80 0.80 21.53
C SER A 475 7.42 0.20 22.88
N PHE A 476 8.39 0.18 23.79
CA PHE A 476 8.22 -0.08 25.22
C PHE A 476 8.49 1.21 26.00
N CYS A 477 7.59 1.59 26.90
CA CYS A 477 7.72 2.85 27.66
C CYS A 477 7.37 2.70 29.13
N ASP A 478 7.86 3.65 29.94
CA ASP A 478 7.57 3.73 31.37
C ASP A 478 6.12 4.21 31.66
N PRO A 479 5.67 4.18 32.93
CA PRO A 479 4.33 4.65 33.30
C PRO A 479 4.08 6.15 33.08
N GLN A 480 5.11 6.95 32.79
CA GLN A 480 5.00 8.37 32.45
C GLN A 480 4.91 8.57 30.92
N GLY A 481 5.15 7.53 30.14
CA GLY A 481 5.13 7.54 28.68
C GLY A 481 6.49 7.83 28.04
N LYS A 482 7.58 7.86 28.82
CA LYS A 482 8.93 7.95 28.27
C LYS A 482 9.29 6.63 27.62
N VAL A 483 9.59 6.66 26.32
CA VAL A 483 10.00 5.47 25.57
C VAL A 483 11.37 5.01 26.06
N LEU A 484 11.45 3.75 26.47
CA LEU A 484 12.66 3.11 27.01
C LEU A 484 13.36 2.23 25.96
N ASP A 485 12.60 1.68 25.02
CA ASP A 485 13.12 0.94 23.89
C ASP A 485 12.13 1.00 22.71
N ARG A 486 12.66 0.83 21.49
CA ARG A 486 11.88 0.76 20.26
C ARG A 486 12.49 -0.20 19.25
N VAL A 487 11.64 -0.76 18.40
CA VAL A 487 12.03 -1.56 17.23
C VAL A 487 11.30 -1.01 16.01
N PRO A 488 12.01 -0.33 15.08
CA PRO A 488 11.42 0.05 13.80
C PRO A 488 11.27 -1.21 12.94
N LEU A 489 10.04 -1.56 12.57
CA LEU A 489 9.76 -2.75 11.78
C LEU A 489 9.96 -2.47 10.31
N SER A 490 10.73 -3.33 9.66
CA SER A 490 10.76 -3.45 8.21
C SER A 490 9.71 -4.47 7.75
N ILE A 491 9.47 -4.53 6.44
CA ILE A 491 8.65 -5.60 5.87
C ILE A 491 9.30 -6.96 6.20
N MET A 492 8.48 -7.89 6.66
CA MET A 492 8.89 -9.27 6.98
C MET A 492 7.91 -10.29 6.39
N PRO A 493 8.39 -11.46 5.92
CA PRO A 493 7.53 -12.58 5.56
C PRO A 493 6.70 -13.08 6.75
N THR A 494 5.56 -13.73 6.46
CA THR A 494 4.81 -14.45 7.52
C THR A 494 5.66 -15.57 8.09
N ASP A 495 5.53 -15.81 9.39
CA ASP A 495 6.30 -16.77 10.20
C ASP A 495 7.78 -16.43 10.36
N HIS A 496 8.20 -15.22 9.97
CA HIS A 496 9.53 -14.70 10.25
C HIS A 496 9.42 -13.61 11.32
N SER A 497 10.36 -13.59 12.27
CA SER A 497 10.45 -12.53 13.27
C SER A 497 11.59 -11.56 12.94
N TYR A 498 11.56 -10.41 13.59
CA TYR A 498 12.56 -9.37 13.50
C TYR A 498 12.93 -8.88 14.89
N GLY A 499 14.22 -8.73 15.17
CA GLY A 499 14.65 -8.43 16.54
C GLY A 499 16.15 -8.46 16.73
N ARG A 500 16.58 -8.74 17.95
CA ARG A 500 17.98 -8.65 18.40
C ARG A 500 18.50 -10.01 18.83
N SER A 501 19.79 -10.25 18.64
CA SER A 501 20.48 -11.42 19.21
C SER A 501 21.33 -10.99 20.41
N LEU A 502 21.30 -11.75 21.50
CA LEU A 502 22.08 -11.42 22.69
C LEU A 502 23.58 -11.35 22.36
N GLY A 503 24.22 -10.25 22.77
CA GLY A 503 25.65 -10.02 22.57
C GLY A 503 26.03 -9.47 21.19
N TYR A 504 25.07 -9.27 20.30
CA TYR A 504 25.25 -8.58 19.03
C TYR A 504 24.38 -7.34 19.01
N ALA A 505 24.89 -6.30 18.37
CA ALA A 505 24.19 -5.04 18.23
C ALA A 505 23.47 -4.98 16.87
N GLY A 506 22.40 -4.17 16.79
CA GLY A 506 21.56 -4.07 15.60
C GLY A 506 20.41 -5.08 15.55
N PHE A 507 19.67 -5.03 14.45
CA PHE A 507 18.45 -5.81 14.23
C PHE A 507 18.60 -6.80 13.07
N TYR A 508 17.96 -7.96 13.23
CA TYR A 508 18.08 -9.08 12.32
C TYR A 508 16.73 -9.73 12.08
N TYR A 509 16.58 -10.35 10.91
CA TYR A 509 15.49 -11.25 10.59
C TYR A 509 15.79 -12.66 11.09
N PHE A 510 14.79 -13.35 11.59
CA PHE A 510 14.86 -14.76 11.95
C PHE A 510 13.80 -15.54 11.18
N ASP A 511 14.26 -16.53 10.43
CA ASP A 511 13.42 -17.52 9.72
C ASP A 511 12.95 -18.65 10.65
N THR A 512 13.56 -18.78 11.82
CA THR A 512 13.15 -19.67 12.91
C THR A 512 12.89 -18.84 14.17
N PRO A 513 11.65 -18.38 14.39
CA PRO A 513 11.28 -17.56 15.54
C PRO A 513 11.38 -18.34 16.86
N THR A 514 11.70 -17.66 17.96
CA THR A 514 11.97 -18.30 19.26
C THR A 514 11.23 -17.66 20.44
N PRO A 515 9.88 -17.59 20.41
CA PRO A 515 9.12 -16.98 21.49
C PRO A 515 9.37 -17.67 22.83
N GLY A 516 9.73 -16.88 23.83
CA GLY A 516 10.08 -17.30 25.19
C GLY A 516 11.52 -17.79 25.35
N ALA A 517 12.38 -17.64 24.34
CA ALA A 517 13.75 -18.16 24.33
C ALA A 517 14.73 -17.23 23.62
N VAL A 518 16.02 -17.55 23.71
CA VAL A 518 17.06 -16.78 23.04
C VAL A 518 16.98 -16.94 21.52
N ASN A 519 17.01 -15.80 20.81
CA ASN A 519 17.08 -15.77 19.35
C ASN A 519 18.33 -16.46 18.80
N GLY A 520 18.15 -17.12 17.66
CA GLY A 520 19.21 -17.80 16.92
C GLY A 520 20.15 -16.83 16.17
N THR A 521 20.79 -17.36 15.13
CA THR A 521 21.57 -16.53 14.19
C THR A 521 20.60 -15.82 13.26
N GLY A 522 20.65 -14.48 13.25
CA GLY A 522 19.79 -13.67 12.41
C GLY A 522 20.45 -13.27 11.09
N TYR A 523 19.63 -12.80 10.17
CA TYR A 523 20.02 -12.34 8.83
C TYR A 523 19.80 -10.84 8.69
N PHE A 524 20.66 -10.14 7.96
CA PHE A 524 20.52 -8.69 7.76
C PHE A 524 19.35 -8.32 6.82
N GLY A 525 18.81 -9.30 6.09
CA GLY A 525 17.75 -9.10 5.12
C GLY A 525 17.61 -10.31 4.20
N TYR A 526 17.11 -10.05 3.00
CA TYR A 526 16.90 -11.06 1.95
C TYR A 526 17.76 -10.70 0.74
N ALA A 527 18.27 -11.72 0.05
CA ALA A 527 18.89 -11.56 -1.25
C ALA A 527 17.88 -10.94 -2.23
N GLY A 528 18.35 -10.06 -3.11
CA GLY A 528 17.51 -9.51 -4.17
C GLY A 528 16.93 -10.60 -5.07
N ASN A 529 15.73 -10.42 -5.60
CA ASN A 529 15.14 -11.38 -6.52
C ASN A 529 15.87 -11.37 -7.88
N PRO A 530 16.16 -12.54 -8.49
CA PRO A 530 16.57 -12.59 -9.89
C PRO A 530 15.38 -12.22 -10.80
N ALA A 531 15.65 -11.89 -12.06
CA ALA A 531 14.61 -11.53 -13.01
C ALA A 531 14.79 -12.26 -14.35
N PHE A 532 13.68 -12.75 -14.92
CA PHE A 532 13.67 -13.30 -16.28
C PHE A 532 13.68 -12.17 -17.32
N SER A 533 14.39 -12.37 -18.43
CA SER A 533 14.41 -11.41 -19.54
C SER A 533 13.12 -11.38 -20.37
N GLN A 534 12.25 -12.38 -20.19
CA GLN A 534 10.96 -12.51 -20.86
C GLN A 534 9.92 -12.92 -19.81
N ASN A 535 8.69 -12.43 -19.96
CA ASN A 535 7.60 -12.81 -19.05
C ASN A 535 7.10 -14.23 -19.36
N GLY A 536 6.45 -14.88 -18.39
CA GLY A 536 5.66 -16.08 -18.67
C GLY A 536 4.50 -15.78 -19.62
N GLY A 537 3.94 -16.82 -20.25
CA GLY A 537 2.80 -16.71 -21.15
C GLY A 537 2.98 -17.47 -22.46
N GLU A 538 2.08 -17.18 -23.40
CA GLU A 538 2.02 -17.86 -24.70
C GLU A 538 2.99 -17.27 -25.71
N TYR A 539 3.73 -18.14 -26.41
CA TYR A 539 4.62 -17.73 -27.49
C TYR A 539 4.47 -18.64 -28.72
N LYS A 540 4.67 -18.03 -29.90
CA LYS A 540 4.77 -18.72 -31.18
C LYS A 540 6.23 -19.06 -31.47
N GLY A 541 6.54 -20.32 -31.73
CA GLY A 541 7.91 -20.77 -32.01
C GLY A 541 8.70 -21.08 -30.74
N SER A 542 9.95 -20.63 -30.68
CA SER A 542 10.83 -20.76 -29.50
C SER A 542 11.13 -19.39 -28.90
N VAL A 543 11.29 -19.32 -27.58
CA VAL A 543 11.70 -18.11 -26.85
C VAL A 543 13.08 -18.31 -26.24
N GLN A 544 13.89 -17.26 -26.29
CA GLN A 544 15.19 -17.20 -25.61
C GLN A 544 15.03 -16.40 -24.32
N VAL A 545 15.41 -16.99 -23.20
CA VAL A 545 15.30 -16.39 -21.87
C VAL A 545 16.67 -16.36 -21.21
N THR A 546 17.01 -15.26 -20.58
CA THR A 546 18.18 -15.12 -19.69
C THR A 546 17.72 -14.69 -18.29
N LEU A 547 18.58 -14.87 -17.30
CA LEU A 547 18.37 -14.39 -15.94
C LEU A 547 19.32 -13.22 -15.61
N THR A 548 18.78 -12.20 -14.96
CA THR A 548 19.56 -11.18 -14.28
C THR A 548 19.97 -11.69 -12.91
N VAL A 549 21.27 -11.64 -12.61
CA VAL A 549 21.84 -12.02 -11.31
C VAL A 549 22.00 -10.77 -10.44
N PRO A 550 21.34 -10.69 -9.27
CA PRO A 550 21.54 -9.59 -8.34
C PRO A 550 23.00 -9.48 -7.89
N GLN A 551 23.47 -8.25 -7.64
CA GLN A 551 24.87 -8.00 -7.30
C GLN A 551 25.32 -8.82 -6.08
N GLY A 552 26.44 -9.53 -6.22
CA GLY A 552 27.03 -10.33 -5.14
C GLY A 552 26.32 -11.67 -4.87
N MET A 553 25.22 -11.99 -5.57
CA MET A 553 24.43 -13.20 -5.33
C MET A 553 24.76 -14.33 -6.31
N ARG A 554 24.36 -15.56 -5.95
CA ARG A 554 24.36 -16.74 -6.83
C ARG A 554 22.92 -17.15 -7.11
N VAL A 555 22.59 -17.41 -8.38
CA VAL A 555 21.22 -17.81 -8.78
C VAL A 555 21.19 -19.28 -9.15
N TYR A 556 20.26 -20.02 -8.56
CA TYR A 556 19.99 -21.41 -8.90
C TYR A 556 18.60 -21.52 -9.52
N TYR A 557 18.42 -22.49 -10.42
CA TYR A 557 17.16 -22.67 -11.14
C TYR A 557 16.75 -24.14 -11.26
N THR A 558 15.45 -24.33 -11.51
CA THR A 558 14.81 -25.63 -11.76
C THR A 558 13.81 -25.51 -12.92
N VAL A 559 13.53 -26.64 -13.58
CA VAL A 559 12.58 -26.70 -14.71
C VAL A 559 11.49 -27.76 -14.54
N ASP A 560 11.45 -28.41 -13.38
CA ASP A 560 10.51 -29.47 -13.01
C ASP A 560 9.42 -29.01 -12.03
N GLY A 561 9.49 -27.75 -11.58
CA GLY A 561 8.59 -27.16 -10.61
C GLY A 561 9.09 -27.16 -9.17
N SER A 562 10.22 -27.82 -8.85
CA SER A 562 10.79 -27.82 -7.49
C SER A 562 11.29 -26.43 -7.06
N ILE A 563 11.27 -26.13 -5.76
CA ILE A 563 11.83 -24.86 -5.26
C ILE A 563 13.36 -24.90 -5.45
N PRO A 564 13.98 -23.94 -6.17
CA PRO A 564 15.43 -23.95 -6.34
C PRO A 564 16.15 -23.79 -5.00
N THR A 565 17.13 -24.66 -4.78
CA THR A 565 18.05 -24.67 -3.63
C THR A 565 19.50 -24.57 -4.09
N GLU A 566 20.45 -24.43 -3.16
CA GLU A 566 21.88 -24.43 -3.52
C GLU A 566 22.39 -25.77 -4.08
N SER A 567 21.61 -26.85 -3.96
CA SER A 567 21.89 -28.13 -4.63
C SER A 567 21.29 -28.23 -6.04
N SER A 568 20.50 -27.24 -6.45
CA SER A 568 19.93 -27.14 -7.80
C SER A 568 20.98 -26.67 -8.82
N THR A 569 20.57 -26.45 -10.07
CA THR A 569 21.51 -26.04 -11.13
C THR A 569 21.89 -24.57 -10.96
N LEU A 570 23.18 -24.28 -10.82
CA LEU A 570 23.71 -22.90 -10.78
C LEU A 570 23.63 -22.27 -12.18
N TYR A 571 22.99 -21.11 -12.28
CA TYR A 571 22.98 -20.29 -13.50
C TYR A 571 24.32 -19.55 -13.67
N GLN A 572 24.95 -19.67 -14.84
CA GLN A 572 26.10 -18.83 -15.18
C GLN A 572 25.61 -17.57 -15.89
N ALA A 573 26.10 -16.40 -15.45
CA ALA A 573 25.70 -15.14 -16.04
C ALA A 573 26.01 -15.12 -17.56
N GLY A 574 24.96 -14.95 -18.38
CA GLY A 574 25.04 -14.98 -19.83
C GLY A 574 24.50 -16.26 -20.48
N ASP A 575 24.19 -17.30 -19.69
CA ASP A 575 23.54 -18.50 -20.20
C ASP A 575 22.14 -18.17 -20.77
N VAL A 576 21.79 -18.82 -21.88
CA VAL A 576 20.51 -18.62 -22.57
C VAL A 576 19.69 -19.90 -22.55
N PHE A 577 18.49 -19.82 -22.00
CA PHE A 577 17.48 -20.86 -22.08
C PHE A 577 16.78 -20.81 -23.44
N ASN A 578 16.96 -21.86 -24.25
CA ASN A 578 16.25 -22.03 -25.52
C ASN A 578 14.97 -22.83 -25.30
N ILE A 579 13.87 -22.16 -25.02
CA ILE A 579 12.60 -22.80 -24.68
C ILE A 579 11.78 -22.98 -25.96
N SER A 580 11.54 -24.25 -26.33
CA SER A 580 10.82 -24.65 -27.56
C SER A 580 9.58 -25.51 -27.30
N ARG A 581 9.28 -25.78 -26.03
CA ARG A 581 8.12 -26.54 -25.54
C ARG A 581 7.65 -25.94 -24.22
N VAL A 582 6.44 -26.28 -23.79
CA VAL A 582 5.91 -25.84 -22.49
C VAL A 582 6.92 -26.15 -21.40
N THR A 583 7.35 -25.11 -20.68
CA THR A 583 8.42 -25.19 -19.67
C THR A 583 8.10 -24.26 -18.52
N VAL A 584 8.15 -24.79 -17.31
CA VAL A 584 8.18 -23.98 -16.09
C VAL A 584 9.63 -23.69 -15.79
N LEU A 585 9.98 -22.44 -15.50
CA LEU A 585 11.30 -22.04 -15.03
C LEU A 585 11.13 -21.36 -13.68
N ARG A 586 11.82 -21.88 -12.65
CA ARG A 586 11.90 -21.26 -11.33
C ARG A 586 13.34 -20.87 -11.04
N ALA A 587 13.57 -19.72 -10.44
CA ALA A 587 14.89 -19.27 -10.04
C ALA A 587 14.87 -18.62 -8.66
N ARG A 588 15.97 -18.76 -7.90
CA ARG A 588 16.13 -18.20 -6.56
C ARG A 588 17.57 -17.76 -6.34
N ALA A 589 17.78 -16.60 -5.74
CA ALA A 589 19.09 -16.06 -5.43
C ALA A 589 19.50 -16.37 -3.98
N TYR A 590 20.79 -16.65 -3.81
CA TYR A 590 21.42 -17.00 -2.55
C TYR A 590 22.65 -16.11 -2.34
N ASP A 591 22.81 -15.61 -1.12
CA ASP A 591 23.98 -14.86 -0.70
C ASP A 591 25.11 -15.83 -0.33
N PRO A 592 26.24 -15.84 -1.06
CA PRO A 592 27.35 -16.75 -0.77
C PRO A 592 28.04 -16.47 0.58
N SER A 593 27.82 -15.31 1.20
CA SER A 593 28.36 -15.00 2.52
C SER A 593 27.54 -15.58 3.69
N GLY A 594 26.28 -15.97 3.42
CA GLY A 594 25.35 -16.47 4.43
C GLY A 594 24.76 -15.39 5.35
N MET A 595 24.92 -14.10 5.01
CA MET A 595 24.42 -12.97 5.79
C MET A 595 22.97 -12.60 5.47
N LEU A 596 22.48 -12.96 4.29
CA LEU A 596 21.10 -12.73 3.85
C LEU A 596 20.34 -14.06 3.69
N GLN A 597 19.04 -14.01 3.98
CA GLN A 597 18.11 -15.06 3.59
C GLN A 597 18.04 -15.17 2.06
N PRO A 598 17.73 -16.35 1.51
CA PRO A 598 17.53 -16.49 0.08
C PRO A 598 16.36 -15.61 -0.40
N SER A 599 16.41 -15.18 -1.65
CA SER A 599 15.35 -14.38 -2.26
C SER A 599 14.04 -15.15 -2.32
N GLU A 600 12.95 -14.49 -2.74
CA GLU A 600 11.76 -15.21 -3.16
C GLU A 600 12.07 -16.05 -4.42
N THR A 601 11.24 -17.08 -4.66
CA THR A 601 11.34 -17.86 -5.88
C THR A 601 10.58 -17.18 -7.00
N VAL A 602 11.28 -16.65 -8.00
CA VAL A 602 10.62 -16.17 -9.22
C VAL A 602 10.25 -17.37 -10.09
N THR A 603 9.03 -17.35 -10.63
CA THR A 603 8.45 -18.47 -11.38
C THR A 603 7.80 -17.92 -12.66
N ALA A 604 8.03 -18.60 -13.78
CA ALA A 604 7.36 -18.30 -15.04
C ALA A 604 7.05 -19.57 -15.82
N THR A 605 5.84 -19.67 -16.34
CA THR A 605 5.45 -20.73 -17.28
C THR A 605 5.48 -20.19 -18.70
N TYR A 606 6.30 -20.79 -19.55
CA TYR A 606 6.32 -20.50 -20.98
C TYR A 606 5.46 -21.53 -21.70
N LEU A 607 4.39 -21.09 -22.37
CA LEU A 607 3.40 -21.90 -23.07
C LEU A 607 3.67 -21.85 -24.58
N LEU A 608 4.37 -22.86 -25.12
CA LEU A 608 4.89 -22.82 -26.48
C LEU A 608 4.00 -23.59 -27.45
N ASN A 609 3.53 -22.91 -28.50
CA ASN A 609 2.74 -23.50 -29.58
C ASN A 609 1.50 -24.26 -29.09
N VAL A 610 0.88 -23.76 -28.02
CA VAL A 610 -0.38 -24.27 -27.49
C VAL A 610 -1.55 -23.54 -28.15
N TYR A 611 -2.67 -24.24 -28.33
CA TYR A 611 -3.89 -23.69 -28.87
C TYR A 611 -5.05 -24.27 -28.07
N HIS A 612 -5.67 -23.43 -27.24
CA HIS A 612 -6.76 -23.84 -26.36
C HIS A 612 -8.01 -23.01 -26.63
N ALA A 613 -9.18 -23.61 -26.39
CA ALA A 613 -10.45 -22.92 -26.50
C ALA A 613 -10.77 -22.02 -25.29
N PHE A 614 -9.99 -22.14 -24.21
CA PHE A 614 -10.24 -21.50 -22.92
C PHE A 614 -9.03 -20.76 -22.38
N PRO A 615 -9.23 -19.81 -21.43
CA PRO A 615 -8.17 -19.28 -20.60
C PRO A 615 -7.33 -20.41 -19.97
N ILE A 616 -6.04 -20.13 -19.78
CA ILE A 616 -5.07 -21.10 -19.27
C ILE A 616 -4.74 -20.75 -17.83
N VAL A 617 -4.76 -21.76 -16.96
CA VAL A 617 -4.29 -21.68 -15.57
C VAL A 617 -3.08 -22.59 -15.42
N SER A 618 -1.91 -22.02 -15.17
CA SER A 618 -0.70 -22.77 -14.82
C SER A 618 -0.57 -22.83 -13.30
N VAL A 619 -0.52 -24.04 -12.77
CA VAL A 619 -0.23 -24.32 -11.35
C VAL A 619 1.16 -24.91 -11.27
N VAL A 620 2.02 -24.30 -10.47
CA VAL A 620 3.37 -24.78 -10.19
C VAL A 620 3.46 -25.13 -8.71
N CYS A 621 3.96 -26.31 -8.40
CA CYS A 621 4.17 -26.77 -7.03
C CYS A 621 5.38 -27.69 -6.99
N ASP A 622 6.00 -27.80 -5.82
CA ASP A 622 7.10 -28.74 -5.65
C ASP A 622 6.62 -30.18 -5.97
N PRO A 623 7.31 -30.92 -6.85
CA PRO A 623 6.96 -32.30 -7.19
C PRO A 623 6.82 -33.24 -5.99
N ASP A 624 7.51 -32.98 -4.88
CA ASP A 624 7.40 -33.81 -3.67
C ASP A 624 6.03 -33.61 -3.01
N GLU A 625 5.57 -32.37 -2.82
CA GLU A 625 4.25 -32.05 -2.27
C GLU A 625 3.09 -32.65 -3.08
N LEU A 626 3.38 -32.79 -4.36
CA LEU A 626 2.53 -33.41 -5.34
C LEU A 626 2.57 -34.94 -5.17
N TRP A 627 3.68 -35.59 -5.51
CA TRP A 627 3.75 -37.04 -5.79
C TRP A 627 4.56 -37.86 -4.77
N ASN A 628 4.92 -37.31 -3.60
CA ASN A 628 5.56 -38.08 -2.55
C ASN A 628 4.75 -39.35 -2.22
N ALA A 629 5.43 -40.47 -2.06
CA ALA A 629 4.79 -41.78 -1.89
C ALA A 629 4.01 -41.91 -0.56
N GLU A 630 4.40 -41.14 0.46
CA GLU A 630 3.85 -41.22 1.81
C GLU A 630 2.77 -40.17 2.05
N ASP A 631 2.96 -38.94 1.56
CA ASP A 631 2.07 -37.80 1.86
C ASP A 631 1.74 -36.89 0.68
N GLY A 632 2.12 -37.27 -0.55
CA GLY A 632 1.87 -36.49 -1.76
C GLY A 632 0.37 -36.32 -2.05
N MET A 633 -0.04 -35.09 -2.38
CA MET A 633 -1.47 -34.75 -2.50
C MET A 633 -2.22 -35.49 -3.62
N LEU A 634 -1.55 -35.96 -4.70
CA LEU A 634 -2.20 -36.78 -5.74
C LEU A 634 -1.80 -38.26 -5.69
N THR A 635 -1.02 -38.68 -4.70
CA THR A 635 -0.58 -40.06 -4.56
C THR A 635 -1.74 -40.97 -4.20
N VAL A 636 -1.92 -42.08 -4.93
CA VAL A 636 -2.97 -43.08 -4.64
C VAL A 636 -2.61 -43.92 -3.42
N GLY A 637 -1.35 -44.33 -3.28
CA GLY A 637 -0.86 -45.23 -2.24
C GLY A 637 -0.87 -46.71 -2.68
N ALA A 638 0.03 -47.51 -2.11
CA ALA A 638 0.26 -48.90 -2.53
C ALA A 638 -0.84 -49.89 -2.11
N ASN A 639 -1.65 -49.55 -1.08
CA ASN A 639 -2.58 -50.48 -0.41
C ASN A 639 -4.07 -50.09 -0.60
N VAL A 640 -4.40 -49.41 -1.70
CA VAL A 640 -5.76 -48.93 -1.97
C VAL A 640 -6.77 -50.09 -2.05
N ASP A 641 -7.87 -49.97 -1.29
CA ASP A 641 -8.99 -50.91 -1.35
C ASP A 641 -10.16 -50.32 -2.14
N LYS A 642 -10.44 -50.93 -3.29
CA LYS A 642 -11.52 -50.57 -4.22
C LYS A 642 -12.72 -51.53 -4.19
N SER A 643 -12.70 -52.54 -3.31
CA SER A 643 -13.67 -53.65 -3.32
C SER A 643 -15.13 -53.23 -3.05
N LYS A 644 -15.33 -52.05 -2.46
CA LYS A 644 -16.65 -51.48 -2.15
C LYS A 644 -17.04 -50.29 -3.03
N GLY A 645 -16.31 -50.04 -4.11
CA GLY A 645 -16.46 -48.82 -4.91
C GLY A 645 -16.00 -47.58 -4.16
N ILE A 646 -16.47 -46.41 -4.59
CA ILE A 646 -16.14 -45.12 -3.97
C ILE A 646 -16.99 -44.86 -2.70
N PRO A 647 -16.42 -44.28 -1.62
CA PRO A 647 -15.05 -43.81 -1.54
C PRO A 647 -14.02 -44.94 -1.36
N PHE A 648 -12.91 -44.89 -2.11
CA PHE A 648 -11.79 -45.81 -1.92
C PHE A 648 -11.17 -45.64 -0.53
N LYS A 649 -10.64 -46.75 0.02
CA LYS A 649 -9.98 -46.78 1.32
C LYS A 649 -8.47 -46.93 1.20
N ASN A 650 -7.76 -46.56 2.26
CA ASN A 650 -6.29 -46.64 2.38
C ASN A 650 -5.56 -45.85 1.27
N THR A 651 -6.05 -44.65 0.98
CA THR A 651 -5.54 -43.78 -0.08
C THR A 651 -4.79 -42.58 0.49
N VAL A 652 -3.60 -42.29 -0.03
CA VAL A 652 -2.74 -41.17 0.44
C VAL A 652 -3.39 -39.81 0.15
N TYR A 653 -3.90 -39.57 -1.06
CA TYR A 653 -4.53 -38.29 -1.44
C TYR A 653 -5.72 -37.89 -0.55
N ARG A 654 -6.42 -38.85 0.05
CA ARG A 654 -7.58 -38.57 0.91
C ARG A 654 -7.16 -38.14 2.31
N GLU A 655 -6.06 -38.70 2.79
CA GLU A 655 -5.47 -38.40 4.08
C GLU A 655 -4.72 -37.06 4.04
N PHE A 656 -3.88 -36.86 3.04
CA PHE A 656 -2.97 -35.71 2.98
C PHE A 656 -3.37 -34.63 1.99
N GLY A 657 -4.12 -34.97 0.93
CA GLY A 657 -4.39 -34.03 -0.16
C GLY A 657 -5.27 -32.83 0.21
N LYS A 658 -5.98 -32.88 1.35
CA LYS A 658 -6.75 -31.71 1.86
C LYS A 658 -5.93 -30.77 2.73
N ILE A 659 -4.72 -31.16 3.11
CA ILE A 659 -3.80 -30.32 3.87
C ILE A 659 -3.25 -29.26 2.90
N PRO A 660 -3.37 -27.96 3.21
CA PRO A 660 -2.91 -26.90 2.31
C PRO A 660 -1.40 -26.94 2.03
N ARG A 661 -1.00 -26.67 0.79
CA ARG A 661 0.39 -26.58 0.33
C ARG A 661 0.67 -25.26 -0.36
N GLU A 662 1.92 -24.86 -0.35
CA GLU A 662 2.42 -23.76 -1.17
C GLU A 662 2.39 -24.15 -2.66
N GLY A 663 1.97 -23.21 -3.49
CA GLY A 663 2.15 -23.29 -4.93
C GLY A 663 2.26 -21.89 -5.54
N TYR A 664 2.47 -21.84 -6.84
CA TYR A 664 2.45 -20.62 -7.64
C TYR A 664 1.39 -20.76 -8.72
N ILE A 665 0.67 -19.69 -9.01
CA ILE A 665 -0.38 -19.68 -10.03
C ILE A 665 -0.19 -18.54 -11.01
N GLU A 666 -0.29 -18.89 -12.29
CA GLU A 666 -0.39 -17.94 -13.39
C GLU A 666 -1.70 -18.20 -14.13
N MET A 667 -2.45 -17.15 -14.47
CA MET A 667 -3.64 -17.26 -15.31
C MET A 667 -3.51 -16.34 -16.52
N TYR A 668 -3.82 -16.85 -17.70
CA TYR A 668 -3.80 -16.12 -18.96
C TYR A 668 -5.19 -16.15 -19.59
N ALA A 669 -5.70 -14.99 -19.96
CA ALA A 669 -6.93 -14.86 -20.75
C ALA A 669 -6.72 -15.41 -22.17
N LEU A 670 -7.82 -15.62 -22.90
CA LEU A 670 -7.79 -16.15 -24.27
C LEU A 670 -7.05 -15.24 -25.27
N ASP A 671 -6.93 -13.95 -24.96
CA ASP A 671 -6.15 -12.97 -25.74
C ASP A 671 -4.65 -12.98 -25.40
N GLY A 672 -4.20 -13.88 -24.51
CA GLY A 672 -2.83 -14.02 -24.04
C GLY A 672 -2.45 -13.08 -22.89
N ARG A 673 -3.36 -12.22 -22.42
CA ARG A 673 -3.09 -11.31 -21.30
C ARG A 673 -2.98 -12.07 -19.99
N GLN A 674 -1.89 -11.84 -19.25
CA GLN A 674 -1.73 -12.38 -17.90
C GLN A 674 -2.70 -11.67 -16.93
N MET A 675 -3.61 -12.45 -16.35
CA MET A 675 -4.62 -12.00 -15.39
C MET A 675 -4.12 -12.11 -13.96
N LEU A 676 -3.30 -13.12 -13.66
CA LEU A 676 -2.82 -13.42 -12.31
C LEU A 676 -1.40 -13.98 -12.38
N SER A 677 -0.56 -13.62 -11.40
CA SER A 677 0.78 -14.18 -11.18
C SER A 677 1.21 -14.02 -9.73
N GLN A 678 1.05 -15.04 -8.90
CA GLN A 678 1.56 -14.99 -7.52
C GLN A 678 1.64 -16.37 -6.85
N GLY A 679 2.35 -16.44 -5.73
CA GLY A 679 2.26 -17.57 -4.83
C GLY A 679 0.88 -17.66 -4.16
N MET A 680 0.47 -18.88 -3.87
CA MET A 680 -0.86 -19.20 -3.36
C MET A 680 -0.82 -20.42 -2.44
N GLU A 681 -1.89 -20.60 -1.69
CA GLU A 681 -2.18 -21.83 -0.96
C GLU A 681 -3.19 -22.65 -1.78
N PHE A 682 -2.94 -23.94 -1.98
CA PHE A 682 -3.92 -24.83 -2.60
C PHE A 682 -3.95 -26.21 -1.96
N SER A 683 -5.07 -26.91 -2.14
CA SER A 683 -5.20 -28.31 -1.77
C SER A 683 -6.37 -28.96 -2.51
N LEU A 684 -6.57 -30.25 -2.33
CA LEU A 684 -7.73 -30.95 -2.87
C LEU A 684 -9.03 -30.54 -2.18
N GLN A 685 -10.11 -30.59 -2.94
CA GLN A 685 -11.49 -30.45 -2.47
C GLN A 685 -12.36 -31.59 -3.02
N GLY A 686 -13.38 -31.98 -2.25
CA GLY A 686 -14.33 -33.03 -2.59
C GLY A 686 -14.43 -34.12 -1.53
N GLN A 687 -15.27 -35.11 -1.78
CA GLN A 687 -15.41 -36.30 -0.95
C GLN A 687 -15.39 -37.56 -1.81
N TYR A 688 -16.42 -37.76 -2.64
CA TYR A 688 -16.48 -38.87 -3.60
C TYR A 688 -15.61 -38.59 -4.84
N SER A 689 -15.64 -37.34 -5.32
CA SER A 689 -14.84 -36.89 -6.45
C SER A 689 -13.31 -36.92 -6.23
N LEU A 690 -12.85 -37.17 -5.00
CA LEU A 690 -11.43 -37.40 -4.72
C LEU A 690 -10.90 -38.69 -5.36
N ASP A 691 -11.76 -39.67 -5.63
CA ASP A 691 -11.30 -40.91 -6.28
C ASP A 691 -11.15 -40.75 -7.79
N MET A 692 -11.68 -39.67 -8.37
CA MET A 692 -11.58 -39.37 -9.79
C MET A 692 -10.11 -39.16 -10.17
N PRO A 693 -9.61 -39.68 -11.30
CA PRO A 693 -8.21 -39.52 -11.69
C PRO A 693 -7.77 -38.05 -11.69
N GLN A 694 -8.53 -37.19 -12.37
CA GLN A 694 -8.40 -35.74 -12.30
C GLN A 694 -9.06 -35.21 -11.02
N LYS A 695 -8.27 -34.61 -10.11
CA LYS A 695 -8.78 -34.08 -8.82
C LYS A 695 -9.26 -32.63 -8.93
N THR A 696 -10.15 -32.22 -8.05
CA THR A 696 -10.53 -30.81 -7.86
C THR A 696 -9.56 -30.11 -6.91
N PHE A 697 -9.12 -28.90 -7.26
CA PHE A 697 -8.27 -28.06 -6.41
C PHE A 697 -9.05 -26.85 -5.89
N LYS A 698 -8.97 -26.57 -4.58
CA LYS A 698 -9.30 -25.25 -4.04
C LYS A 698 -8.03 -24.40 -4.04
N VAL A 699 -8.11 -23.19 -4.54
CA VAL A 699 -6.99 -22.25 -4.66
C VAL A 699 -7.32 -21.00 -3.86
N LYS A 700 -6.40 -20.56 -3.00
CA LYS A 700 -6.63 -19.47 -2.05
C LYS A 700 -5.44 -18.52 -2.02
N ALA A 701 -5.72 -17.22 -2.13
CA ALA A 701 -4.72 -16.19 -1.95
C ALA A 701 -4.31 -16.14 -0.47
N LYS A 702 -3.02 -16.08 -0.20
CA LYS A 702 -2.49 -16.04 1.15
C LYS A 702 -1.29 -15.11 1.19
N ALA A 703 -1.35 -14.13 2.11
CA ALA A 703 -0.29 -13.15 2.25
C ALA A 703 1.08 -13.82 2.45
N LYS A 704 1.14 -14.97 3.14
CA LYS A 704 2.36 -15.77 3.32
C LYS A 704 3.12 -16.03 2.00
N TYR A 705 2.41 -16.23 0.89
CA TYR A 705 3.00 -16.62 -0.40
C TYR A 705 2.92 -15.53 -1.48
N GLY A 706 2.24 -14.41 -1.23
CA GLY A 706 1.96 -13.39 -2.24
C GLY A 706 1.00 -12.33 -1.72
N ALA A 707 0.13 -11.78 -2.58
CA ALA A 707 -0.88 -10.83 -2.11
C ALA A 707 -1.98 -11.52 -1.29
N LYS A 708 -2.64 -10.72 -0.43
CA LYS A 708 -3.72 -11.19 0.44
C LYS A 708 -4.94 -11.69 -0.34
N TYR A 709 -5.17 -11.12 -1.53
CA TYR A 709 -6.25 -11.44 -2.46
C TYR A 709 -5.67 -11.68 -3.87
N PHE A 710 -6.45 -12.32 -4.73
CA PHE A 710 -6.20 -12.35 -6.16
C PHE A 710 -6.82 -11.09 -6.76
N GLU A 711 -6.02 -10.10 -7.15
CA GLU A 711 -6.47 -8.86 -7.79
C GLU A 711 -6.72 -9.07 -9.29
N ALA A 712 -7.74 -9.86 -9.61
CA ALA A 712 -8.11 -10.20 -10.98
C ALA A 712 -9.63 -10.41 -11.13
N ALA A 713 -10.18 -9.97 -12.26
CA ALA A 713 -11.54 -10.31 -12.69
C ALA A 713 -11.60 -11.75 -13.22
N LEU A 714 -11.78 -12.74 -12.35
CA LEU A 714 -11.71 -14.17 -12.69
C LEU A 714 -12.96 -14.71 -13.43
N PHE A 715 -14.09 -14.02 -13.31
CA PHE A 715 -15.37 -14.42 -13.91
C PHE A 715 -15.97 -13.21 -14.64
N GLU A 716 -16.08 -13.29 -15.97
CA GLU A 716 -16.53 -12.17 -16.81
C GLU A 716 -17.99 -11.76 -16.55
N ASP A 717 -18.80 -12.68 -16.03
CA ASP A 717 -20.20 -12.50 -15.67
C ASP A 717 -20.41 -12.12 -14.19
N ARG A 718 -19.34 -11.71 -13.51
CA ARG A 718 -19.38 -11.17 -12.16
C ARG A 718 -18.68 -9.80 -12.14
N PRO A 719 -19.16 -8.84 -11.35
CA PRO A 719 -18.60 -7.48 -11.33
C PRO A 719 -17.33 -7.35 -10.47
N TYR A 720 -16.78 -8.45 -9.97
CA TYR A 720 -15.72 -8.42 -8.97
C TYR A 720 -14.33 -8.39 -9.62
N THR A 721 -13.44 -7.56 -9.07
CA THR A 721 -12.05 -7.40 -9.52
C THR A 721 -11.05 -8.02 -8.55
N GLU A 722 -11.51 -8.58 -7.43
CA GLU A 722 -10.67 -9.29 -6.47
C GLU A 722 -11.37 -10.54 -5.93
N TYR A 723 -10.59 -11.56 -5.56
CA TYR A 723 -11.12 -12.80 -4.98
C TYR A 723 -10.19 -13.34 -3.90
N LYS A 724 -10.75 -13.87 -2.81
CA LYS A 724 -9.95 -14.60 -1.81
C LYS A 724 -9.61 -16.03 -2.23
N SER A 725 -10.54 -16.70 -2.91
CA SER A 725 -10.36 -18.08 -3.34
C SER A 725 -11.32 -18.47 -4.46
N PHE A 726 -10.92 -19.46 -5.26
CA PHE A 726 -11.74 -20.09 -6.28
C PHE A 726 -11.45 -21.61 -6.32
N VAL A 727 -12.19 -22.33 -7.14
CA VAL A 727 -12.07 -23.79 -7.27
C VAL A 727 -11.81 -24.14 -8.73
N LEU A 728 -10.75 -24.88 -9.01
CA LEU A 728 -10.57 -25.62 -10.26
C LEU A 728 -11.34 -26.93 -10.10
N ARG A 729 -12.63 -26.92 -10.49
CA ARG A 729 -13.54 -28.06 -10.28
C ARG A 729 -13.52 -29.00 -11.48
N ASN A 730 -13.26 -30.28 -11.22
CA ASN A 730 -13.30 -31.35 -12.23
C ASN A 730 -14.74 -31.74 -12.66
N SER A 731 -15.76 -31.01 -12.19
CA SER A 731 -17.21 -31.32 -12.26
C SER A 731 -17.74 -32.32 -11.23
N GLY A 732 -17.02 -32.57 -10.14
CA GLY A 732 -17.50 -33.42 -9.06
C GLY A 732 -17.80 -34.84 -9.54
N ASN A 733 -18.99 -35.36 -9.24
CA ASN A 733 -19.39 -36.69 -9.72
C ASN A 733 -19.76 -36.68 -11.21
N ASP A 734 -20.17 -35.53 -11.77
CA ASP A 734 -20.48 -35.37 -13.19
C ASP A 734 -19.22 -35.37 -14.09
N CYS A 735 -18.02 -35.45 -13.52
CA CYS A 735 -16.76 -35.50 -14.25
C CYS A 735 -16.63 -36.72 -15.19
N VAL A 736 -17.34 -37.82 -14.89
CA VAL A 736 -17.40 -39.04 -15.71
C VAL A 736 -18.66 -39.09 -16.59
N TRP A 737 -19.46 -38.03 -16.65
CA TRP A 737 -20.63 -37.92 -17.53
C TRP A 737 -20.54 -36.70 -18.44
N THR A 738 -21.16 -35.58 -18.08
CA THR A 738 -21.28 -34.42 -18.98
C THR A 738 -20.20 -33.38 -18.75
N ARG A 739 -19.55 -33.42 -17.58
CA ARG A 739 -18.53 -32.46 -17.13
C ARG A 739 -19.03 -31.00 -17.02
N MET A 740 -20.33 -30.73 -17.00
CA MET A 740 -20.85 -29.35 -16.94
C MET A 740 -22.17 -29.19 -16.17
N ASN A 741 -22.75 -30.26 -15.62
CA ASN A 741 -24.13 -30.25 -15.13
C ASN A 741 -24.39 -29.28 -13.96
N ASP A 742 -23.42 -29.14 -13.04
CA ASP A 742 -23.48 -28.16 -11.95
C ASP A 742 -23.41 -26.71 -12.48
N GLY A 743 -22.47 -26.45 -13.41
CA GLY A 743 -22.35 -25.14 -14.07
C GLY A 743 -23.58 -24.78 -14.90
N PHE A 744 -24.21 -25.76 -15.52
CA PHE A 744 -25.42 -25.57 -16.31
C PHE A 744 -26.59 -25.07 -15.47
N GLN A 745 -26.80 -25.62 -14.27
CA GLN A 745 -27.85 -25.15 -13.37
C GLN A 745 -27.58 -23.71 -12.89
N SER A 746 -26.32 -23.34 -12.64
CA SER A 746 -25.96 -21.93 -12.37
C SER A 746 -26.33 -21.01 -13.55
N ARG A 747 -26.02 -21.41 -14.79
CA ARG A 747 -26.39 -20.66 -16.00
C ARG A 747 -27.90 -20.51 -16.20
N LEU A 748 -28.67 -21.52 -15.79
CA LEU A 748 -30.13 -21.43 -15.79
C LEU A 748 -30.65 -20.39 -14.79
N ILE A 749 -30.06 -20.31 -13.59
CA ILE A 749 -30.41 -19.29 -12.60
C ILE A 749 -29.99 -17.89 -13.06
N ASP A 750 -28.78 -17.73 -13.62
CA ASP A 750 -28.35 -16.46 -14.23
C ASP A 750 -29.35 -15.99 -15.32
N ALA A 751 -29.77 -16.89 -16.20
CA ALA A 751 -30.71 -16.58 -17.28
C ALA A 751 -32.12 -16.23 -16.76
N PHE A 752 -32.58 -16.92 -15.71
CA PHE A 752 -33.82 -16.57 -15.02
C PHE A 752 -33.72 -15.16 -14.45
N ASN A 753 -32.65 -14.86 -13.70
CA ASN A 753 -32.45 -13.56 -13.07
C ASN A 753 -32.33 -12.42 -14.08
N ALA A 754 -31.76 -12.67 -15.26
CA ALA A 754 -31.64 -11.66 -16.32
C ALA A 754 -32.98 -11.30 -16.99
N SER A 755 -34.02 -12.12 -16.85
CA SER A 755 -35.30 -11.95 -17.57
C SER A 755 -36.53 -11.85 -16.65
N ALA A 756 -36.43 -12.32 -15.41
CA ALA A 756 -37.52 -12.29 -14.45
C ALA A 756 -37.84 -10.87 -14.00
N ALA A 757 -39.14 -10.56 -13.87
CA ALA A 757 -39.59 -9.30 -13.27
C ALA A 757 -39.12 -9.15 -11.82
N THR A 758 -39.05 -10.28 -11.10
CA THR A 758 -38.49 -10.38 -9.75
C THR A 758 -37.35 -11.41 -9.78
N PRO A 759 -36.10 -10.96 -9.99
CA PRO A 759 -34.92 -11.84 -9.95
C PRO A 759 -34.78 -12.54 -8.61
N SER A 760 -34.23 -13.75 -8.62
CA SER A 760 -33.94 -14.47 -7.40
C SER A 760 -32.75 -13.86 -6.65
N THR A 761 -32.83 -13.87 -5.32
CA THR A 761 -31.74 -13.45 -4.44
C THR A 761 -30.87 -14.63 -3.98
N VAL A 762 -31.10 -15.84 -4.50
CA VAL A 762 -30.30 -17.03 -4.18
C VAL A 762 -28.94 -16.93 -4.88
N ILE A 763 -27.92 -16.68 -4.07
CA ILE A 763 -26.55 -16.57 -4.54
C ILE A 763 -26.03 -17.96 -4.97
N HIS A 764 -25.24 -18.00 -6.04
CA HIS A 764 -24.76 -19.23 -6.66
C HIS A 764 -23.43 -19.00 -7.42
N GLN A 765 -22.67 -20.08 -7.60
CA GLN A 765 -21.31 -20.01 -8.18
C GLN A 765 -21.33 -19.72 -9.69
N ALA A 766 -20.49 -18.79 -10.14
CA ALA A 766 -20.20 -18.56 -11.56
C ALA A 766 -19.55 -19.79 -12.24
N TRP A 767 -19.67 -19.88 -13.56
CA TRP A 767 -19.10 -20.96 -14.38
C TRP A 767 -18.15 -20.40 -15.43
N ASN A 768 -16.86 -20.77 -15.35
CA ASN A 768 -15.85 -20.39 -16.34
C ASN A 768 -14.99 -21.62 -16.71
N PRO A 769 -15.11 -22.19 -17.93
CA PRO A 769 -14.25 -23.29 -18.36
C PRO A 769 -12.81 -22.80 -18.59
N VAL A 770 -11.83 -23.57 -18.12
CA VAL A 770 -10.39 -23.26 -18.24
C VAL A 770 -9.59 -24.50 -18.60
N VAL A 771 -8.41 -24.30 -19.17
CA VAL A 771 -7.38 -25.34 -19.33
C VAL A 771 -6.38 -25.21 -18.18
N VAL A 772 -6.08 -26.32 -17.52
CA VAL A 772 -5.08 -26.34 -16.44
C VAL A 772 -3.79 -27.01 -16.91
N TYR A 773 -2.66 -26.41 -16.54
CA TYR A 773 -1.34 -27.03 -16.57
C TYR A 773 -0.84 -27.23 -15.13
N ILE A 774 -0.20 -28.37 -14.84
CA ILE A 774 0.51 -28.60 -13.56
C ILE A 774 1.97 -28.89 -13.87
N ASN A 775 2.89 -28.08 -13.33
CA ASN A 775 4.33 -28.15 -13.59
C ASN A 775 4.65 -28.27 -15.10
N GLY A 776 3.96 -27.49 -15.92
CA GLY A 776 4.11 -27.47 -17.39
C GLY A 776 3.48 -28.66 -18.14
N GLN A 777 2.82 -29.59 -17.44
CA GLN A 777 2.08 -30.70 -18.07
C GLN A 777 0.61 -30.32 -18.28
N TYR A 778 0.09 -30.56 -19.48
CA TYR A 778 -1.34 -30.40 -19.77
C TYR A 778 -2.16 -31.31 -18.83
N TRP A 779 -2.99 -30.69 -18.01
CA TRP A 779 -3.81 -31.34 -17.00
C TRP A 779 -5.30 -31.43 -17.40
N GLY A 780 -5.69 -30.75 -18.48
CA GLY A 780 -7.02 -30.87 -19.07
C GLY A 780 -8.00 -29.77 -18.68
N HIS A 781 -9.20 -29.89 -19.24
CA HIS A 781 -10.35 -29.03 -18.92
C HIS A 781 -10.76 -29.11 -17.44
N TYR A 782 -11.03 -27.94 -16.87
CA TYR A 782 -11.69 -27.72 -15.59
C TYR A 782 -12.82 -26.71 -15.72
N ASN A 783 -13.81 -26.82 -14.85
CA ASN A 783 -14.77 -25.75 -14.61
C ASN A 783 -14.25 -24.92 -13.44
N MET A 784 -13.67 -23.76 -13.72
CA MET A 784 -13.38 -22.80 -12.66
C MET A 784 -14.69 -22.27 -12.09
N ARG A 785 -14.81 -22.27 -10.75
CA ARG A 785 -16.00 -21.86 -10.00
C ARG A 785 -15.59 -20.91 -8.87
N GLU A 786 -16.45 -19.96 -8.53
CA GLU A 786 -16.31 -19.21 -7.26
C GLU A 786 -16.24 -20.20 -6.10
N ARG A 787 -15.56 -19.90 -4.98
CA ARG A 787 -15.57 -20.79 -3.82
C ARG A 787 -16.66 -20.34 -2.84
N ALA A 788 -17.72 -21.14 -2.67
CA ALA A 788 -18.91 -20.79 -1.89
C ALA A 788 -18.69 -20.69 -0.35
N ASP A 789 -17.67 -19.99 0.12
CA ASP A 789 -17.41 -19.74 1.54
C ASP A 789 -17.85 -18.33 1.98
N ARG A 790 -17.44 -17.91 3.18
CA ARG A 790 -17.77 -16.59 3.73
C ARG A 790 -17.29 -15.41 2.87
N TYR A 791 -16.21 -15.57 2.10
CA TYR A 791 -15.73 -14.51 1.20
C TYR A 791 -16.63 -14.39 -0.02
N PHE A 792 -17.11 -15.51 -0.56
CA PHE A 792 -18.14 -15.50 -1.60
C PHE A 792 -19.43 -14.83 -1.11
N VAL A 793 -19.89 -15.15 0.11
CA VAL A 793 -21.04 -14.45 0.71
C VAL A 793 -20.78 -12.95 0.83
N ALA A 794 -19.61 -12.54 1.34
CA ALA A 794 -19.26 -11.13 1.48
C ALA A 794 -19.38 -10.38 0.13
N GLN A 795 -18.80 -10.93 -0.94
CA GLN A 795 -18.86 -10.31 -2.27
C GLN A 795 -20.30 -10.17 -2.79
N HIS A 796 -21.09 -11.24 -2.69
CA HIS A 796 -22.48 -11.23 -3.17
C HIS A 796 -23.42 -10.37 -2.33
N GLU A 797 -23.09 -10.14 -1.06
CA GLU A 797 -23.79 -9.20 -0.17
C GLU A 797 -23.23 -7.76 -0.24
N GLY A 798 -22.24 -7.49 -1.09
CA GLY A 798 -21.64 -6.16 -1.25
C GLY A 798 -20.77 -5.70 -0.07
N LEU A 799 -20.28 -6.64 0.73
CA LEU A 799 -19.32 -6.40 1.82
C LEU A 799 -17.90 -6.45 1.28
N ASP A 800 -17.01 -5.64 1.87
CA ASP A 800 -15.58 -5.76 1.62
C ASP A 800 -15.06 -7.13 2.11
N LEU A 801 -14.08 -7.71 1.41
CA LEU A 801 -13.51 -9.02 1.78
C LEU A 801 -12.92 -9.04 3.20
N SER A 802 -12.50 -7.90 3.75
CA SER A 802 -12.06 -7.75 5.15
C SER A 802 -13.19 -7.92 6.17
N GLN A 803 -14.44 -7.77 5.74
CA GLN A 803 -15.64 -7.94 6.58
C GLN A 803 -16.23 -9.35 6.50
N ALA A 804 -15.59 -10.28 5.80
CA ALA A 804 -16.10 -11.64 5.58
C ALA A 804 -16.31 -12.45 6.88
N ASP A 805 -15.78 -12.00 8.00
CA ASP A 805 -15.99 -12.64 9.31
C ASP A 805 -17.30 -12.18 10.01
N GLN A 806 -18.01 -11.19 9.44
CA GLN A 806 -19.26 -10.62 9.96
C GLN A 806 -20.51 -11.45 9.61
N MET A 807 -20.40 -12.77 9.70
CA MET A 807 -21.49 -13.69 9.38
C MET A 807 -21.34 -15.03 10.09
N ASP A 808 -22.42 -15.79 10.07
CA ASP A 808 -22.49 -17.19 10.43
C ASP A 808 -22.81 -17.99 9.15
N VAL A 809 -22.12 -19.11 8.91
CA VAL A 809 -22.32 -19.98 7.73
C VAL A 809 -22.45 -21.43 8.19
N LEU A 810 -23.52 -22.08 7.76
CA LEU A 810 -23.88 -23.44 8.14
C LEU A 810 -24.12 -24.32 6.90
N GLU A 811 -23.96 -25.64 7.04
CA GLU A 811 -24.22 -26.64 6.00
C GLU A 811 -25.12 -27.79 6.51
N ALA A 812 -25.67 -28.57 5.59
CA ALA A 812 -26.55 -29.71 5.89
C ALA A 812 -27.67 -29.32 6.88
N SER A 813 -27.87 -30.08 7.95
CA SER A 813 -28.87 -29.80 8.99
C SER A 813 -28.35 -28.86 10.10
N GLY A 814 -27.58 -27.81 9.76
CA GLY A 814 -27.07 -26.82 10.72
C GLY A 814 -25.66 -27.11 11.26
N LYS A 815 -24.84 -27.85 10.51
CA LYS A 815 -23.44 -28.07 10.85
C LYS A 815 -22.64 -26.78 10.62
N LEU A 816 -21.78 -26.43 11.57
CA LEU A 816 -20.98 -25.21 11.51
C LEU A 816 -19.94 -25.28 10.40
N VAL A 817 -19.94 -24.27 9.52
CA VAL A 817 -18.86 -24.00 8.55
C VAL A 817 -18.02 -22.81 9.03
N PHE A 818 -18.66 -21.75 9.50
CA PHE A 818 -18.00 -20.55 10.02
C PHE A 818 -18.90 -19.77 10.99
N GLY A 819 -18.33 -19.07 11.98
CA GLY A 819 -19.09 -18.27 12.95
C GLY A 819 -19.70 -19.09 14.08
N SER A 820 -20.97 -18.86 14.41
CA SER A 820 -21.74 -19.59 15.42
C SER A 820 -22.96 -20.29 14.80
N LYS A 821 -23.38 -21.40 15.43
CA LYS A 821 -24.60 -22.14 15.06
C LYS A 821 -25.73 -21.98 16.08
N ASP A 822 -25.49 -21.30 17.20
CA ASP A 822 -26.36 -21.36 18.37
C ASP A 822 -27.73 -20.72 18.11
N GLU A 823 -27.73 -19.60 17.40
CA GLU A 823 -28.97 -18.90 17.04
C GLU A 823 -29.82 -19.76 16.09
N TYR A 824 -29.24 -20.33 15.02
CA TYR A 824 -29.96 -21.25 14.13
C TYR A 824 -30.51 -22.48 14.87
N ALA A 825 -29.72 -23.07 15.76
CA ALA A 825 -30.15 -24.23 16.55
C ALA A 825 -31.33 -23.88 17.46
N ALA A 826 -31.33 -22.69 18.08
CA ALA A 826 -32.45 -22.19 18.87
C ALA A 826 -33.69 -21.92 17.99
N MET A 827 -33.49 -21.29 16.82
CA MET A 827 -34.54 -21.01 15.85
C MET A 827 -35.23 -22.29 15.39
N ILE A 828 -34.49 -23.25 14.85
CA ILE A 828 -35.07 -24.52 14.35
C ILE A 828 -35.76 -25.30 15.47
N LYS A 829 -35.22 -25.30 16.69
CA LYS A 829 -35.89 -25.93 17.84
C LYS A 829 -37.25 -25.30 18.12
N LYS A 830 -37.35 -23.96 18.08
CA LYS A 830 -38.62 -23.26 18.26
C LYS A 830 -39.58 -23.52 17.11
N VAL A 831 -39.11 -23.48 15.85
CA VAL A 831 -39.94 -23.76 14.67
C VAL A 831 -40.51 -25.19 14.70
N LYS A 832 -39.74 -26.18 15.15
CA LYS A 832 -40.23 -27.57 15.32
C LYS A 832 -41.41 -27.68 16.30
N ALA A 833 -41.45 -26.81 17.32
CA ALA A 833 -42.52 -26.78 18.31
C ALA A 833 -43.68 -25.85 17.93
N SER A 834 -43.56 -25.11 16.84
CA SER A 834 -44.51 -24.07 16.41
C SER A 834 -45.66 -24.62 15.56
N SER A 835 -46.75 -23.85 15.46
CA SER A 835 -47.95 -24.14 14.66
C SER A 835 -48.32 -22.96 13.74
N PRO A 836 -47.46 -22.57 12.78
CA PRO A 836 -47.64 -21.37 11.96
C PRO A 836 -48.85 -21.42 11.02
N GLY A 837 -49.47 -22.60 10.82
CA GLY A 837 -50.74 -22.72 10.10
C GLY A 837 -51.94 -22.14 10.84
N THR A 838 -51.86 -22.00 12.18
CA THR A 838 -52.99 -21.53 13.02
C THR A 838 -52.61 -20.44 14.02
N ASP A 839 -51.32 -20.13 14.18
CA ASP A 839 -50.80 -19.11 15.11
C ASP A 839 -49.93 -18.09 14.35
N ASP A 840 -50.44 -16.86 14.27
CA ASP A 840 -49.78 -15.74 13.57
C ASP A 840 -48.42 -15.36 14.20
N GLY A 841 -48.27 -15.52 15.52
CA GLY A 841 -47.03 -15.21 16.23
C GLY A 841 -45.92 -16.21 15.91
N ASP A 842 -46.29 -17.48 15.73
CA ASP A 842 -45.38 -18.53 15.28
C ASP A 842 -44.95 -18.33 13.82
N LEU A 843 -45.87 -17.95 12.93
CA LEU A 843 -45.54 -17.58 11.56
C LEU A 843 -44.61 -16.35 11.54
N GLN A 844 -44.96 -15.30 12.28
CA GLN A 844 -44.15 -14.08 12.35
C GLN A 844 -42.74 -14.37 12.86
N TYR A 845 -42.59 -15.27 13.84
CA TYR A 845 -41.28 -15.69 14.30
C TYR A 845 -40.43 -16.31 13.19
N ILE A 846 -41.01 -17.14 12.32
CA ILE A 846 -40.28 -17.68 11.16
C ILE A 846 -39.88 -16.52 10.24
N LEU A 847 -40.83 -15.66 9.87
CA LEU A 847 -40.61 -14.54 8.95
C LEU A 847 -39.58 -13.52 9.46
N ASP A 848 -39.43 -13.36 10.77
CA ASP A 848 -38.43 -12.47 11.37
C ASP A 848 -37.01 -13.03 11.28
N ASN A 849 -36.84 -14.36 11.17
CA ASN A 849 -35.53 -15.03 11.24
C ASN A 849 -35.04 -15.56 9.89
N ILE A 850 -35.92 -15.79 8.90
CA ILE A 850 -35.54 -16.27 7.57
C ILE A 850 -35.98 -15.29 6.47
N ASP A 851 -35.15 -15.16 5.44
CA ASP A 851 -35.58 -14.53 4.20
C ASP A 851 -36.43 -15.53 3.41
N ILE A 852 -37.75 -15.35 3.49
CA ILE A 852 -38.71 -16.31 2.94
C ILE A 852 -38.68 -16.36 1.41
N ASP A 853 -38.43 -15.22 0.75
CA ASP A 853 -38.41 -15.13 -0.71
C ASP A 853 -37.16 -15.85 -1.25
N ASN A 854 -36.02 -15.62 -0.60
CA ASN A 854 -34.79 -16.36 -0.88
C ASN A 854 -34.96 -17.88 -0.67
N TYR A 855 -35.57 -18.28 0.46
CA TYR A 855 -35.75 -19.70 0.78
C TYR A 855 -36.72 -20.40 -0.19
N PHE A 856 -37.82 -19.75 -0.58
CA PHE A 856 -38.75 -20.29 -1.55
C PHE A 856 -38.13 -20.45 -2.93
N ASP A 857 -37.34 -19.50 -3.39
CA ASP A 857 -36.59 -19.64 -4.63
C ASP A 857 -35.60 -20.81 -4.58
N TYR A 858 -34.87 -20.95 -3.47
CA TYR A 858 -33.95 -22.08 -3.26
C TYR A 858 -34.70 -23.41 -3.35
N MET A 859 -35.82 -23.55 -2.65
CA MET A 859 -36.64 -24.76 -2.69
C MET A 859 -37.23 -25.01 -4.08
N ALA A 860 -37.62 -23.95 -4.80
CA ALA A 860 -38.13 -24.06 -6.15
C ALA A 860 -37.07 -24.55 -7.14
N PHE A 861 -35.84 -24.02 -7.08
CA PHE A 861 -34.72 -24.48 -7.91
C PHE A 861 -34.36 -25.95 -7.59
N GLU A 862 -34.18 -26.30 -6.33
CA GLU A 862 -33.87 -27.66 -5.89
C GLU A 862 -34.95 -28.67 -6.35
N MET A 863 -36.23 -28.34 -6.12
CA MET A 863 -37.33 -29.20 -6.52
C MET A 863 -37.48 -29.27 -8.03
N PHE A 864 -37.40 -28.16 -8.77
CA PHE A 864 -37.51 -28.19 -10.23
C PHE A 864 -36.35 -28.94 -10.88
N PHE A 865 -35.11 -28.64 -10.51
CA PHE A 865 -33.95 -29.38 -11.03
C PHE A 865 -33.99 -30.85 -10.60
N GLY A 866 -34.67 -31.16 -9.50
CA GLY A 866 -34.85 -32.55 -9.06
C GLY A 866 -33.54 -33.13 -8.55
N ASN A 867 -32.82 -32.34 -7.76
CA ASN A 867 -31.58 -32.77 -7.14
C ASN A 867 -31.87 -33.92 -6.16
N SER A 868 -31.30 -35.10 -6.41
CA SER A 868 -31.50 -36.26 -5.53
C SER A 868 -30.59 -36.26 -4.30
N ASP A 869 -29.72 -35.27 -4.17
CA ASP A 869 -28.74 -35.15 -3.08
C ASP A 869 -28.93 -33.85 -2.27
N PRO A 870 -30.02 -33.72 -1.49
CA PRO A 870 -30.37 -32.48 -0.78
C PRO A 870 -29.39 -32.10 0.35
N GLY A 871 -28.36 -32.91 0.61
CA GLY A 871 -27.36 -32.67 1.64
C GLY A 871 -26.37 -31.55 1.31
N ASN A 872 -26.25 -31.20 0.02
CA ASN A 872 -25.37 -30.14 -0.46
C ASN A 872 -26.00 -28.75 -0.30
N ILE A 873 -26.43 -28.45 0.92
CA ILE A 873 -27.09 -27.20 1.31
C ILE A 873 -26.15 -26.36 2.16
N ARG A 874 -26.14 -25.05 1.92
CA ARG A 874 -25.38 -24.06 2.68
C ARG A 874 -26.22 -22.81 2.82
N PHE A 875 -26.14 -22.20 3.99
CA PHE A 875 -26.93 -21.03 4.33
C PHE A 875 -26.17 -20.17 5.33
N TYR A 876 -26.51 -18.89 5.36
CA TYR A 876 -25.77 -17.88 6.12
C TYR A 876 -26.70 -16.84 6.72
N ARG A 877 -26.20 -16.15 7.75
CA ARG A 877 -26.80 -14.95 8.33
C ARG A 877 -25.71 -13.94 8.62
N LEU A 878 -25.90 -12.69 8.21
CA LEU A 878 -24.97 -11.61 8.54
C LEU A 878 -25.12 -11.19 10.02
N LYS A 879 -24.04 -10.70 10.63
CA LYS A 879 -24.01 -10.22 12.03
C LYS A 879 -24.45 -8.76 12.17
N THR A 880 -25.21 -8.25 11.21
CA THR A 880 -25.85 -6.93 11.28
C THR A 880 -27.26 -7.05 11.85
N ALA A 881 -27.70 -6.01 12.58
CA ALA A 881 -29.03 -6.00 13.19
C ALA A 881 -30.13 -6.18 12.12
N GLY A 882 -31.08 -7.08 12.38
CA GLY A 882 -32.20 -7.37 11.47
C GLY A 882 -31.91 -8.34 10.33
N SER A 883 -30.68 -8.86 10.23
CA SER A 883 -30.33 -9.86 9.22
C SER A 883 -30.98 -11.22 9.46
N LYS A 884 -31.39 -11.85 8.35
CA LYS A 884 -32.11 -13.14 8.33
C LYS A 884 -31.25 -14.24 7.70
N TRP A 885 -31.61 -15.50 7.94
CA TRP A 885 -31.01 -16.64 7.27
C TRP A 885 -31.36 -16.68 5.79
N ARG A 886 -30.36 -16.94 4.93
CA ARG A 886 -30.45 -17.03 3.47
C ARG A 886 -29.69 -18.25 2.98
N TRP A 887 -30.14 -18.84 1.87
CA TRP A 887 -29.65 -20.08 1.27
C TRP A 887 -28.83 -19.83 0.00
N ILE A 888 -27.88 -20.73 -0.21
CA ILE A 888 -26.92 -20.72 -1.32
C ILE A 888 -27.19 -21.95 -2.19
N PHE A 889 -27.28 -21.76 -3.50
CA PHE A 889 -27.36 -22.87 -4.45
C PHE A 889 -25.95 -23.27 -4.92
N TYR A 890 -25.53 -24.51 -4.63
CA TYR A 890 -24.22 -25.03 -5.01
C TYR A 890 -24.17 -26.56 -5.02
N ASP A 891 -23.22 -27.14 -5.76
CA ASP A 891 -22.90 -28.58 -5.76
C ASP A 891 -24.11 -29.47 -6.10
N ALA A 892 -24.74 -29.15 -7.25
CA ALA A 892 -25.97 -29.78 -7.73
C ALA A 892 -25.70 -30.82 -8.82
N ASP A 893 -24.61 -31.59 -8.76
CA ASP A 893 -24.22 -32.58 -9.79
C ASP A 893 -25.35 -33.60 -10.10
N TYR A 894 -26.24 -33.88 -9.13
CA TYR A 894 -27.40 -34.78 -9.25
C TYR A 894 -28.72 -34.08 -9.61
N GLY A 895 -28.74 -32.76 -9.74
CA GLY A 895 -29.84 -32.01 -10.34
C GLY A 895 -29.90 -32.25 -11.84
N LEU A 896 -31.10 -32.33 -12.43
CA LEU A 896 -31.33 -32.64 -13.84
C LEU A 896 -30.65 -33.94 -14.32
N PHE A 897 -30.31 -34.83 -13.38
CA PHE A 897 -29.70 -36.13 -13.69
C PHE A 897 -30.74 -37.17 -14.12
N ARG A 898 -31.97 -37.06 -13.59
CA ARG A 898 -33.10 -37.94 -13.94
C ARG A 898 -34.39 -37.13 -13.97
N SER A 899 -35.08 -37.12 -15.11
CA SER A 899 -36.36 -36.39 -15.26
C SER A 899 -37.43 -36.88 -14.29
N GLY A 900 -37.40 -38.18 -13.98
CA GLY A 900 -38.39 -38.89 -13.16
C GLY A 900 -38.19 -38.87 -11.66
N PHE A 901 -37.18 -38.16 -11.15
CA PHE A 901 -37.00 -38.07 -9.70
C PHE A 901 -38.13 -37.25 -9.07
N ASP A 902 -38.92 -37.89 -8.20
CA ASP A 902 -40.04 -37.28 -7.46
C ASP A 902 -39.51 -36.39 -6.33
N SER A 903 -39.01 -35.22 -6.72
CA SER A 903 -38.40 -34.25 -5.82
C SER A 903 -39.41 -33.65 -4.85
N VAL A 904 -40.66 -33.44 -5.25
CA VAL A 904 -41.70 -32.92 -4.36
C VAL A 904 -41.88 -33.84 -3.15
N THR A 905 -42.01 -35.14 -3.38
CA THR A 905 -42.10 -36.12 -2.29
C THR A 905 -40.80 -36.19 -1.50
N SER A 906 -39.65 -36.20 -2.17
CA SER A 906 -38.34 -36.28 -1.52
C SER A 906 -38.10 -35.12 -0.55
N TYR A 907 -38.42 -33.88 -0.94
CA TYR A 907 -38.13 -32.67 -0.16
C TYR A 907 -39.17 -32.38 0.92
N LEU A 908 -40.38 -32.93 0.83
CA LEU A 908 -41.46 -32.74 1.81
C LEU A 908 -41.67 -33.95 2.74
N LYS A 909 -40.84 -34.99 2.61
CA LYS A 909 -40.92 -36.22 3.42
C LYS A 909 -40.83 -35.92 4.92
N GLU A 910 -41.68 -36.57 5.71
CA GLU A 910 -41.76 -36.31 7.15
C GLU A 910 -40.47 -36.62 7.91
N ALA A 911 -39.75 -37.67 7.47
CA ALA A 911 -38.51 -38.11 8.07
C ALA A 911 -37.28 -37.25 7.69
N GLY A 912 -37.46 -36.16 6.93
CA GLY A 912 -36.39 -35.35 6.35
C GLY A 912 -36.18 -35.60 4.85
N ALA A 913 -35.53 -34.65 4.18
CA ALA A 913 -35.35 -34.65 2.73
C ALA A 913 -34.29 -35.66 2.25
N GLY A 914 -34.62 -36.37 1.17
CA GLY A 914 -33.77 -37.40 0.56
C GLY A 914 -33.40 -38.56 1.49
N GLU A 915 -32.44 -39.37 1.06
CA GLU A 915 -31.96 -40.52 1.87
C GLU A 915 -31.11 -40.06 3.07
N GLN A 916 -30.49 -38.89 2.98
CA GLN A 916 -29.70 -38.30 4.06
C GLN A 916 -30.56 -37.74 5.21
N LYS A 917 -31.89 -37.65 5.04
CA LYS A 917 -32.82 -37.10 6.04
C LYS A 917 -32.45 -35.67 6.45
N ILE A 918 -32.14 -34.84 5.47
CA ILE A 918 -31.82 -33.43 5.68
C ILE A 918 -33.02 -32.72 6.30
N ASP A 919 -32.78 -31.85 7.27
CA ASP A 919 -33.86 -31.16 7.98
C ASP A 919 -34.64 -30.27 7.01
N ASN A 920 -35.92 -30.60 6.79
CA ASN A 920 -36.86 -29.88 5.94
C ASN A 920 -38.00 -29.25 6.74
N THR A 921 -37.80 -29.05 8.05
CA THR A 921 -38.84 -28.52 8.95
C THR A 921 -39.39 -27.20 8.44
N LEU A 922 -38.52 -26.29 7.97
CA LEU A 922 -38.92 -24.94 7.54
C LEU A 922 -39.98 -25.00 6.44
N ILE A 923 -39.67 -25.63 5.29
CA ILE A 923 -40.64 -25.71 4.18
C ILE A 923 -41.93 -26.41 4.61
N ARG A 924 -41.85 -27.49 5.38
CA ARG A 924 -43.06 -28.22 5.84
C ARG A 924 -43.94 -27.34 6.72
N LYS A 925 -43.34 -26.61 7.66
CA LYS A 925 -44.04 -25.70 8.58
C LYS A 925 -44.64 -24.52 7.84
N LEU A 926 -43.92 -23.92 6.90
CA LEU A 926 -44.42 -22.80 6.09
C LEU A 926 -45.65 -23.21 5.27
N LEU A 927 -45.65 -24.41 4.69
CA LEU A 927 -46.78 -24.91 3.90
C LEU A 927 -48.01 -25.33 4.74
N GLU A 928 -47.94 -25.30 6.08
CA GLU A 928 -49.12 -25.42 6.95
C GLU A 928 -50.01 -24.16 6.90
N ASN A 929 -49.46 -23.01 6.48
CA ASN A 929 -50.17 -21.75 6.38
C ASN A 929 -50.63 -21.49 4.92
N ASP A 930 -51.90 -21.17 4.73
CA ASP A 930 -52.49 -21.02 3.38
C ASP A 930 -51.89 -19.85 2.58
N GLU A 931 -51.57 -18.73 3.23
CA GLU A 931 -50.95 -17.57 2.57
C GLU A 931 -49.52 -17.89 2.13
N MET A 932 -48.74 -18.54 2.99
CA MET A 932 -47.37 -18.96 2.63
C MET A 932 -47.37 -20.07 1.58
N LYS A 933 -48.36 -20.97 1.58
CA LYS A 933 -48.56 -21.96 0.54
C LYS A 933 -48.90 -21.31 -0.80
N ASP A 934 -49.83 -20.35 -0.82
CA ASP A 934 -50.17 -19.58 -2.03
C ASP A 934 -48.95 -18.80 -2.56
N LYS A 935 -48.20 -18.16 -1.67
CA LYS A 935 -46.96 -17.45 -2.00
C LYS A 935 -45.91 -18.38 -2.59
N TYR A 936 -45.69 -19.56 -2.00
CA TYR A 936 -44.76 -20.56 -2.52
C TYR A 936 -45.20 -21.09 -3.89
N LEU A 937 -46.48 -21.45 -4.06
CA LEU A 937 -47.00 -21.97 -5.32
C LEU A 937 -46.92 -20.95 -6.45
N THR A 938 -47.24 -19.69 -6.16
CA THR A 938 -47.08 -18.58 -7.11
C THR A 938 -45.63 -18.46 -7.56
N ARG A 939 -44.69 -18.42 -6.60
CA ARG A 939 -43.28 -18.26 -6.93
C ARG A 939 -42.68 -19.48 -7.63
N LEU A 940 -43.03 -20.68 -7.19
CA LEU A 940 -42.64 -21.93 -7.84
C LEU A 940 -43.18 -21.99 -9.28
N GLY A 941 -44.41 -21.53 -9.51
CA GLY A 941 -45.02 -21.41 -10.83
C GLY A 941 -44.30 -20.43 -11.75
N GLU A 942 -43.92 -19.25 -11.26
CA GLU A 942 -43.12 -18.26 -12.01
C GLU A 942 -41.77 -18.83 -12.45
N ILE A 943 -41.03 -19.46 -11.53
CA ILE A 943 -39.74 -20.09 -11.82
C ILE A 943 -39.91 -21.25 -12.82
N TYR A 944 -40.92 -22.09 -12.61
CA TYR A 944 -41.23 -23.21 -13.48
C TYR A 944 -41.52 -22.77 -14.93
N GLN A 945 -42.33 -21.72 -15.10
CA GLN A 945 -42.73 -21.24 -16.43
C GLN A 945 -41.54 -20.70 -17.25
N PHE A 946 -40.46 -20.26 -16.61
CA PHE A 946 -39.24 -19.89 -17.30
C PHE A 946 -38.48 -21.10 -17.86
N PHE A 947 -38.44 -22.21 -17.11
CA PHE A 947 -37.68 -23.42 -17.47
C PHE A 947 -38.41 -24.33 -18.46
N THR A 948 -38.73 -23.78 -19.63
CA THR A 948 -39.22 -24.53 -20.79
C THR A 948 -38.17 -25.46 -21.36
N THR A 949 -38.59 -26.50 -22.08
CA THR A 949 -37.68 -27.43 -22.76
C THR A 949 -36.78 -26.68 -23.75
N GLU A 950 -37.35 -25.76 -24.53
CA GLU A 950 -36.64 -24.96 -25.53
C GLU A 950 -35.56 -24.13 -24.86
N LYS A 951 -35.89 -23.42 -23.76
CA LYS A 951 -34.93 -22.56 -23.07
C LYS A 951 -33.79 -23.32 -22.43
N MET A 952 -34.10 -24.45 -21.78
CA MET A 952 -33.08 -25.31 -21.18
C MET A 952 -32.16 -25.91 -22.25
N LEU A 953 -32.71 -26.38 -23.38
CA LEU A 953 -31.92 -26.95 -24.47
C LEU A 953 -31.05 -25.90 -25.17
N GLU A 954 -31.55 -24.67 -25.35
CA GLU A 954 -30.78 -23.54 -25.90
C GLU A 954 -29.49 -23.32 -25.09
N ILE A 955 -29.63 -23.15 -23.76
CA ILE A 955 -28.49 -22.91 -22.86
C ILE A 955 -27.57 -24.13 -22.82
N TYR A 956 -28.13 -25.34 -22.66
CA TYR A 956 -27.35 -26.58 -22.56
C TYR A 956 -26.51 -26.84 -23.81
N ASN A 957 -27.10 -26.68 -25.00
CA ASN A 957 -26.39 -26.91 -26.26
C ASN A 957 -25.31 -25.85 -26.51
N SER A 958 -25.56 -24.60 -26.13
CA SER A 958 -24.55 -23.54 -26.19
C SER A 958 -23.33 -23.88 -25.32
N MET A 959 -23.56 -24.31 -24.08
CA MET A 959 -22.48 -24.75 -23.19
C MET A 959 -21.73 -25.98 -23.73
N ALA A 960 -22.45 -26.97 -24.27
CA ALA A 960 -21.84 -28.16 -24.88
C ALA A 960 -20.91 -27.78 -26.04
N ALA A 961 -21.37 -26.89 -26.92
CA ALA A 961 -20.60 -26.41 -28.07
C ALA A 961 -19.36 -25.63 -27.64
N THR A 962 -19.43 -24.87 -26.54
CA THR A 962 -18.27 -24.20 -25.94
C THR A 962 -17.22 -25.22 -25.48
N LEU A 963 -17.63 -26.35 -24.89
CA LEU A 963 -16.71 -27.36 -24.37
C LEU A 963 -16.07 -28.25 -25.44
N GLU A 964 -16.81 -28.54 -26.51
CA GLU A 964 -16.47 -29.54 -27.53
C GLU A 964 -15.03 -29.45 -28.09
N PRO A 965 -14.49 -28.26 -28.45
CA PRO A 965 -13.16 -28.18 -29.06
C PRO A 965 -12.01 -28.69 -28.17
N GLU A 966 -12.14 -28.59 -26.85
CA GLU A 966 -11.10 -28.98 -25.89
C GLU A 966 -11.25 -30.44 -25.43
N MET A 967 -12.44 -31.05 -25.59
CA MET A 967 -12.72 -32.40 -25.07
C MET A 967 -11.85 -33.49 -25.67
N SER A 968 -11.43 -33.34 -26.93
CA SER A 968 -10.50 -34.29 -27.54
C SER A 968 -9.15 -34.34 -26.81
N LEU A 969 -8.60 -33.18 -26.44
CA LEU A 969 -7.34 -33.09 -25.68
C LEU A 969 -7.52 -33.60 -24.24
N HIS A 970 -8.64 -33.25 -23.60
CA HIS A 970 -8.95 -33.73 -22.26
C HIS A 970 -9.02 -35.28 -22.21
N PHE A 971 -9.74 -35.91 -23.14
CA PHE A 971 -9.84 -37.37 -23.17
C PHE A 971 -8.56 -38.04 -23.65
N ALA A 972 -7.75 -37.40 -24.48
CA ALA A 972 -6.40 -37.89 -24.79
C ALA A 972 -5.52 -38.00 -23.53
N ARG A 973 -5.69 -37.07 -22.57
CA ARG A 973 -4.94 -37.10 -21.31
C ARG A 973 -5.47 -38.11 -20.29
N TRP A 974 -6.79 -38.24 -20.17
CA TRP A 974 -7.44 -38.87 -19.01
C TRP A 974 -8.16 -40.19 -19.30
N ALA A 975 -8.46 -40.52 -20.56
CA ALA A 975 -9.27 -41.72 -20.85
C ALA A 975 -8.62 -43.01 -20.33
N GLU A 976 -7.30 -43.15 -20.46
CA GLU A 976 -6.56 -44.33 -19.99
C GLU A 976 -6.58 -44.49 -18.46
N GLU A 977 -6.73 -43.38 -17.74
CA GLU A 977 -6.75 -43.34 -16.27
C GLU A 977 -8.15 -43.64 -15.69
N ASN A 978 -9.19 -43.78 -16.54
CA ASN A 978 -10.54 -44.06 -16.08
C ASN A 978 -10.60 -45.36 -15.27
N ASP A 979 -11.05 -45.27 -14.03
CA ASP A 979 -11.16 -46.42 -13.13
C ASP A 979 -12.54 -47.09 -13.24
N LYS A 980 -12.55 -48.39 -13.55
CA LYS A 980 -13.78 -49.19 -13.68
C LYS A 980 -14.54 -49.39 -12.37
N ALA A 981 -13.89 -49.21 -11.21
CA ALA A 981 -14.55 -49.19 -9.91
C ALA A 981 -15.34 -47.89 -9.67
N ILE A 982 -15.11 -46.85 -10.47
CA ILE A 982 -15.84 -45.58 -10.43
C ILE A 982 -16.98 -45.60 -11.45
N ASN A 983 -16.65 -45.89 -12.71
CA ASN A 983 -17.64 -46.01 -13.78
C ASN A 983 -17.27 -47.15 -14.73
N ILE A 984 -18.07 -48.22 -14.69
CA ILE A 984 -17.86 -49.41 -15.52
C ILE A 984 -18.00 -49.11 -17.02
N ASP A 985 -18.85 -48.14 -17.38
CA ASP A 985 -19.19 -47.79 -18.76
C ASP A 985 -18.17 -46.85 -19.43
N SER A 986 -17.39 -46.09 -18.63
CA SER A 986 -16.40 -45.13 -19.16
C SER A 986 -15.32 -45.83 -19.99
N PRO A 987 -15.15 -45.50 -21.29
CA PRO A 987 -14.12 -46.14 -22.11
C PRO A 987 -12.70 -45.73 -21.70
N LEU A 988 -11.72 -46.58 -22.04
CA LEU A 988 -10.29 -46.34 -21.77
C LEU A 988 -9.53 -45.74 -22.97
N THR A 989 -10.20 -45.56 -24.11
CA THR A 989 -9.62 -44.94 -25.31
C THR A 989 -10.12 -43.50 -25.47
N PRO A 990 -9.30 -42.56 -25.95
CA PRO A 990 -9.72 -41.17 -26.15
C PRO A 990 -10.98 -41.03 -27.02
N GLU A 991 -11.04 -41.70 -28.17
CA GLU A 991 -12.19 -41.65 -29.08
C GLU A 991 -13.43 -42.31 -28.48
N GLY A 992 -13.22 -43.37 -27.68
CA GLY A 992 -14.29 -44.02 -26.94
C GLY A 992 -14.90 -43.08 -25.90
N ALA A 993 -14.05 -42.43 -25.09
CA ALA A 993 -14.47 -41.49 -24.06
C ALA A 993 -15.20 -40.28 -24.65
N LEU A 994 -14.73 -39.74 -25.78
CA LEU A 994 -15.42 -38.66 -26.49
C LEU A 994 -16.80 -39.08 -27.02
N ARG A 995 -16.93 -40.28 -27.61
CA ARG A 995 -18.25 -40.80 -28.01
C ARG A 995 -19.16 -41.00 -26.80
N TYR A 996 -18.63 -41.54 -25.72
CA TYR A 996 -19.39 -41.73 -24.49
C TYR A 996 -19.87 -40.39 -23.91
N TRP A 997 -19.01 -39.36 -23.85
CA TRP A 997 -19.42 -38.01 -23.46
C TRP A 997 -20.60 -37.50 -24.29
N ASN A 998 -20.55 -37.62 -25.63
CA ASN A 998 -21.66 -37.26 -26.50
C ASN A 998 -22.97 -38.01 -26.16
N THR A 999 -22.89 -39.33 -25.89
CA THR A 999 -24.10 -40.08 -25.45
C THR A 999 -24.66 -39.59 -24.11
N ARG A 1000 -23.80 -39.09 -23.21
CA ARG A 1000 -24.23 -38.50 -21.95
C ARG A 1000 -24.89 -37.13 -22.16
N LEU A 1001 -24.40 -36.33 -23.11
CA LEU A 1001 -25.09 -35.10 -23.53
C LEU A 1001 -26.48 -35.39 -24.07
N ASP A 1002 -26.63 -36.39 -24.95
CA ASP A 1002 -27.93 -36.80 -25.50
C ASP A 1002 -28.89 -37.31 -24.42
N TYR A 1003 -28.36 -38.08 -23.47
CA TYR A 1003 -29.14 -38.52 -22.31
C TYR A 1003 -29.68 -37.32 -21.52
N THR A 1004 -28.86 -36.31 -21.23
CA THR A 1004 -29.31 -35.11 -20.51
C THR A 1004 -30.29 -34.29 -21.35
N ARG A 1005 -30.09 -34.12 -22.66
CA ARG A 1005 -31.08 -33.49 -23.56
C ARG A 1005 -32.46 -34.15 -23.42
N ASN A 1006 -32.50 -35.48 -23.36
CA ASN A 1006 -33.74 -36.22 -23.15
C ASN A 1006 -34.33 -36.01 -21.73
N VAL A 1007 -33.50 -35.81 -20.70
CA VAL A 1007 -33.97 -35.40 -19.37
C VAL A 1007 -34.67 -34.04 -19.44
N LEU A 1008 -34.06 -33.06 -20.11
CA LEU A 1008 -34.61 -31.69 -20.24
C LEU A 1008 -35.93 -31.64 -21.01
N LYS A 1009 -36.14 -32.53 -21.97
CA LYS A 1009 -37.43 -32.67 -22.70
C LYS A 1009 -38.56 -33.18 -21.81
N LYS A 1010 -38.25 -34.06 -20.86
CA LYS A 1010 -39.26 -34.71 -20.02
C LYS A 1010 -39.53 -33.97 -18.72
N ARG A 1011 -38.52 -33.26 -18.19
CA ARG A 1011 -38.58 -32.68 -16.84
C ARG A 1011 -39.74 -31.70 -16.63
N PRO A 1012 -40.06 -30.76 -17.54
CA PRO A 1012 -41.18 -29.83 -17.34
C PRO A 1012 -42.52 -30.56 -17.15
N ARG A 1013 -42.86 -31.49 -18.06
CA ARG A 1013 -44.07 -32.32 -17.96
C ARG A 1013 -44.12 -33.10 -16.65
N TYR A 1014 -43.04 -33.82 -16.33
CA TYR A 1014 -43.02 -34.71 -15.18
C TYR A 1014 -43.11 -33.92 -13.87
N PHE A 1015 -42.42 -32.78 -13.77
CA PHE A 1015 -42.50 -31.93 -12.59
C PHE A 1015 -43.90 -31.33 -12.40
N TYR A 1016 -44.57 -30.89 -13.48
CA TYR A 1016 -45.96 -30.43 -13.41
C TYR A 1016 -46.89 -31.51 -12.83
N GLU A 1017 -46.77 -32.74 -13.33
CA GLU A 1017 -47.56 -33.88 -12.86
C GLU A 1017 -47.24 -34.25 -11.39
N MET A 1018 -45.96 -34.20 -11.00
CA MET A 1018 -45.53 -34.41 -9.62
C MET A 1018 -46.14 -33.36 -8.69
N VAL A 1019 -46.05 -32.07 -9.04
CA VAL A 1019 -46.61 -30.99 -8.24
C VAL A 1019 -48.13 -31.15 -8.10
N GLN A 1020 -48.83 -31.39 -9.21
CA GLN A 1020 -50.28 -31.58 -9.21
C GLN A 1020 -50.71 -32.71 -8.27
N GLU A 1021 -50.07 -33.88 -8.39
CA GLU A 1021 -50.43 -35.05 -7.62
C GLU A 1021 -49.99 -34.98 -6.16
N ARG A 1022 -48.77 -34.50 -5.89
CA ARG A 1022 -48.19 -34.52 -4.54
C ARG A 1022 -48.68 -33.38 -3.66
N LEU A 1023 -49.10 -32.26 -4.25
CA LEU A 1023 -49.68 -31.13 -3.51
C LEU A 1023 -51.22 -31.08 -3.61
N GLU A 1024 -51.82 -32.09 -4.24
CA GLU A 1024 -53.28 -32.28 -4.39
C GLU A 1024 -53.98 -31.07 -5.02
N LEU A 1025 -53.37 -30.49 -6.07
CA LEU A 1025 -53.88 -29.28 -6.73
C LEU A 1025 -54.92 -29.62 -7.80
N SER A 1026 -56.01 -28.85 -7.86
CA SER A 1026 -57.01 -28.97 -8.93
C SER A 1026 -56.43 -28.58 -10.29
N SER A 1027 -57.10 -28.94 -11.38
CA SER A 1027 -56.65 -28.53 -12.72
C SER A 1027 -56.71 -27.01 -12.90
N GLU A 1028 -57.69 -26.35 -12.28
CA GLU A 1028 -57.80 -24.88 -12.26
C GLU A 1028 -56.65 -24.23 -11.48
N GLN A 1029 -56.28 -24.78 -10.32
CA GLN A 1029 -55.13 -24.28 -9.54
C GLN A 1029 -53.82 -24.48 -10.28
N MET A 1030 -53.62 -25.63 -10.93
CA MET A 1030 -52.44 -25.87 -11.76
C MET A 1030 -52.36 -24.88 -12.93
N LEU A 1031 -53.48 -24.63 -13.62
CA LEU A 1031 -53.53 -23.62 -14.68
C LEU A 1031 -53.22 -22.21 -14.15
N GLN A 1032 -53.74 -21.87 -12.97
CA GLN A 1032 -53.52 -20.57 -12.33
C GLN A 1032 -52.05 -20.32 -11.99
N TYR A 1033 -51.37 -21.27 -11.32
CA TYR A 1033 -49.99 -21.07 -10.86
C TYR A 1033 -48.95 -21.43 -11.92
N PHE A 1034 -49.15 -22.53 -12.65
CA PHE A 1034 -48.12 -23.13 -13.52
C PHE A 1034 -48.40 -22.95 -15.01
N GLY A 1035 -49.57 -22.44 -15.38
CA GLY A 1035 -50.00 -22.33 -16.77
C GLY A 1035 -50.42 -23.67 -17.38
N GLU A 1036 -50.45 -23.71 -18.72
CA GLU A 1036 -50.82 -24.91 -19.45
C GLU A 1036 -49.82 -26.04 -19.21
N LYS A 1037 -50.33 -27.26 -19.09
CA LYS A 1037 -49.51 -28.46 -18.94
C LYS A 1037 -48.67 -28.64 -20.21
N PRO A 1038 -47.32 -28.62 -20.15
CA PRO A 1038 -46.50 -28.78 -21.35
C PRO A 1038 -46.75 -30.13 -21.98
N GLU A 1039 -46.75 -30.23 -23.30
CA GLU A 1039 -46.73 -31.52 -23.98
C GLU A 1039 -45.34 -32.13 -23.96
N LEU A 1040 -45.26 -33.46 -24.08
CA LEU A 1040 -43.96 -34.11 -24.29
C LEU A 1040 -43.55 -33.90 -25.74
N PRO A 1041 -42.32 -33.43 -26.03
CA PRO A 1041 -41.82 -33.35 -27.39
C PRO A 1041 -41.90 -34.71 -28.10
N ASP A 1042 -42.25 -34.72 -29.39
CA ASP A 1042 -42.42 -35.96 -30.18
C ASP A 1042 -41.15 -36.83 -30.22
N ASP A 1043 -39.98 -36.21 -30.05
CA ASP A 1043 -38.68 -36.86 -30.04
C ASP A 1043 -38.12 -37.13 -28.63
N ALA A 1044 -38.96 -37.01 -27.59
CA ALA A 1044 -38.63 -37.41 -26.23
C ALA A 1044 -38.69 -38.94 -26.08
N VAL A 1045 -37.66 -39.53 -25.49
CA VAL A 1045 -37.54 -40.98 -25.27
C VAL A 1045 -37.94 -41.34 -23.84
N TYR A 1046 -39.00 -42.13 -23.68
CA TYR A 1046 -39.53 -42.57 -22.39
C TYR A 1046 -39.96 -44.05 -22.40
N THR A 1047 -40.12 -44.64 -21.22
CA THR A 1047 -40.58 -46.03 -21.07
C THR A 1047 -42.11 -46.04 -21.00
N GLU A 1048 -42.77 -46.74 -21.91
CA GLU A 1048 -44.22 -46.90 -21.89
C GLU A 1048 -44.68 -47.63 -20.61
N GLY A 1049 -45.78 -47.16 -20.01
CA GLY A 1049 -46.35 -47.74 -18.79
C GLY A 1049 -45.63 -47.40 -17.48
N LYS A 1050 -44.53 -46.64 -17.50
CA LYS A 1050 -43.82 -46.23 -16.29
C LYS A 1050 -44.03 -44.75 -16.00
N LYS A 1051 -44.72 -44.45 -14.88
CA LYS A 1051 -45.06 -43.08 -14.47
C LYS A 1051 -43.77 -42.29 -14.15
N TRP A 1052 -43.61 -41.16 -14.85
CA TRP A 1052 -42.40 -40.31 -14.85
C TRP A 1052 -41.10 -40.99 -15.29
N GLY A 1053 -41.19 -42.06 -16.10
CA GLY A 1053 -40.08 -42.62 -16.86
C GLY A 1053 -39.65 -44.02 -16.46
#